data_AF-W4N836-F1
#
_entry.id   AF-W4N836-F1
#
_cell.length_a   1.000
_cell.length_b   1.000
_cell.length_c   1.000
_cell.angle_alpha   90.00
_cell.angle_beta   90.00
_cell.angle_gamma   90.00
#
_symmetry.space_group_name_H-M   'P 1'
#
loop_
_entity.id
_entity.type
_entity.pdbx_description
1 polymer ?
#
loop_
_entity_poly.entity_id
_entity_poly.type
_entity_poly.pdbx_seq_one_letter_code
_entity_poly.pdbx_strand_id
1 'polypeptide(L)'
;MADKKDLSEAQSYSRRRLVTAFTSGIPDGVELTPKKNQTPVIVGVGLTVIAILISMFYGIISPSLPSGWENNKLIVAKNSAARYVSVHGTLHPVINAISARLLIPSSDFKVLTVDDDQLKGIPIGSTIGILGAPDSLPDSGNLITGSINSCASEHGTDTTVSNDSARRRATREAIVASVDGIDYLVTGSHRYRLPSEPTLRDTYLRALGIPQTAAIDVTAQWINLFEQGDAMEPIALNNEGETIGIRGVDVTVGGVVMQQGDAKQTRYVVMSDGSLSALDDFTYGLYIIGKSERLTQPRTLSATDFQYFSNSATSVIPDTWPSDALVPTQGGSSACAVYPLSSSGKATPSQAQLAIAGDHGAPAGGKRSDSVTMRDGTGALVRAAIGTSSEGTVFAIDSTGTAYPIPDSSEEILKRLGYSDDDVRTIPRAWIDVFPQGVRLTTAAAGSAPTASADASAMSVDAAMADAQEQCQAGVENYITQQPWTNDLFDLDTLHRQSTGEGVTVAVIDSGVDVDNPHLKDAVIPGISYLADDPTNGMTDTYSHGTAVAGIIAAREVQGSSVRGLAPQATILPIRVFENIREENGRQTGAPSMETVSQAVIYAVDHHAQIINISLSDTRDVPQMKEAVQYAESHGSLIVASAGNRLTSTSTKDGERYPAAYDEVIGVTALNTELNVTDDSVHGDQVDIAAPGMMTASTIPGGVDCAFATDTSSTSFATAYVSAEAALIAARYPNETPAQWRQRILVSANRSNSDQRDSTVGWGIMDPQSALALSLSDNLRGPQLNGEAAARHGTATASKPLVLHGRHDSDAAMKILAGAATVTVLCICAVAWLLALRRRADGR
;
A
#
# COMPACT_ATOMS: atom_id res chain seq x y z
N MET A 1 -16.04 -47.64 -110.20
CA MET A 1 -16.79 -46.39 -110.01
C MET A 1 -16.43 -45.88 -108.63
N ALA A 2 -15.74 -44.74 -108.55
CA ALA A 2 -15.40 -44.13 -107.26
C ALA A 2 -16.66 -43.58 -106.58
N ASP A 3 -16.75 -43.74 -105.26
CA ASP A 3 -17.92 -43.37 -104.46
C ASP A 3 -18.06 -41.82 -104.41
N LYS A 4 -19.28 -41.31 -104.24
CA LYS A 4 -19.55 -39.86 -104.13
C LYS A 4 -18.74 -39.21 -103.00
N LYS A 5 -18.34 -39.99 -101.99
CA LYS A 5 -17.47 -39.56 -100.91
C LYS A 5 -16.04 -39.28 -101.38
N ASP A 6 -15.48 -40.12 -102.26
CA ASP A 6 -14.12 -39.94 -102.80
C ASP A 6 -14.03 -38.70 -103.71
N LEU A 7 -15.09 -38.41 -104.47
CA LEU A 7 -15.19 -37.20 -105.30
C LEU A 7 -15.30 -35.91 -104.45
N SER A 8 -16.00 -35.98 -103.32
CA SER A 8 -16.13 -34.87 -102.35
C SER A 8 -14.80 -34.61 -101.63
N GLU A 9 -14.14 -35.67 -101.18
CA GLU A 9 -12.84 -35.56 -100.50
C GLU A 9 -11.75 -35.05 -101.47
N ALA A 10 -11.74 -35.51 -102.73
CA ALA A 10 -10.85 -34.99 -103.76
C ALA A 10 -11.08 -33.51 -104.07
N GLN A 11 -12.33 -33.05 -104.15
CA GLN A 11 -12.63 -31.63 -104.33
C GLN A 11 -12.26 -30.79 -103.11
N SER A 12 -12.50 -31.30 -101.90
CA SER A 12 -12.12 -30.59 -100.66
C SER A 12 -10.59 -30.46 -100.53
N TYR A 13 -9.85 -31.48 -100.95
CA TYR A 13 -8.39 -31.50 -100.96
C TYR A 13 -7.82 -30.54 -102.00
N SER A 14 -8.38 -30.51 -103.22
CA SER A 14 -7.97 -29.57 -104.26
C SER A 14 -8.28 -28.11 -103.88
N ARG A 15 -9.39 -27.86 -103.18
CA ARG A 15 -9.79 -26.52 -102.74
C ARG A 15 -8.91 -26.00 -101.60
N ARG A 16 -8.56 -26.86 -100.63
CA ARG A 16 -7.57 -26.51 -99.58
C ARG A 16 -6.20 -26.24 -100.18
N ARG A 17 -5.76 -27.04 -101.16
CA ARG A 17 -4.47 -26.87 -101.83
C ARG A 17 -4.38 -25.57 -102.63
N LEU A 18 -5.47 -25.16 -103.30
CA LEU A 18 -5.55 -23.89 -104.02
C LEU A 18 -5.58 -22.67 -103.09
N VAL A 19 -6.31 -22.75 -101.97
CA VAL A 19 -6.34 -21.66 -100.97
C VAL A 19 -4.99 -21.49 -100.28
N THR A 20 -4.31 -22.59 -99.95
CA THR A 20 -2.94 -22.55 -99.39
C THR A 20 -1.94 -21.98 -100.40
N ALA A 21 -2.02 -22.35 -101.69
CA ALA A 21 -1.15 -21.80 -102.73
C ALA A 21 -1.39 -20.30 -102.99
N PHE A 22 -2.62 -19.80 -102.79
CA PHE A 22 -2.96 -18.38 -102.98
C PHE A 22 -2.62 -17.52 -101.76
N THR A 23 -2.63 -18.09 -100.54
CA THR A 23 -2.28 -17.37 -99.30
C THR A 23 -0.79 -17.42 -98.97
N SER A 24 -0.04 -18.39 -99.48
CA SER A 24 1.41 -18.53 -99.20
C SER A 24 2.31 -17.70 -100.11
N GLY A 25 1.77 -17.01 -101.12
CA GLY A 25 2.45 -15.99 -101.92
C GLY A 25 3.87 -16.34 -102.39
N ILE A 26 4.03 -17.25 -103.36
CA ILE A 26 5.31 -17.43 -104.07
C ILE A 26 5.06 -17.74 -105.55
N PRO A 27 5.55 -16.91 -106.49
CA PRO A 27 5.75 -17.29 -107.89
C PRO A 27 7.09 -18.04 -108.04
N ASP A 28 7.12 -19.00 -108.96
CA ASP A 28 8.31 -19.69 -109.48
C ASP A 28 9.04 -20.70 -108.56
N GLY A 29 8.57 -21.95 -108.62
CA GLY A 29 9.37 -23.03 -109.23
C GLY A 29 10.72 -23.47 -108.63
N VAL A 30 11.02 -23.25 -107.35
CA VAL A 30 12.25 -23.79 -106.73
C VAL A 30 11.95 -24.73 -105.56
N GLU A 31 12.45 -25.97 -105.65
CA GLU A 31 12.47 -26.94 -104.54
C GLU A 31 13.39 -26.44 -103.41
N LEU A 32 12.85 -26.26 -102.22
CA LEU A 32 13.63 -25.98 -101.01
C LEU A 32 14.08 -27.30 -100.37
N THR A 33 15.39 -27.54 -100.36
CA THR A 33 16.00 -28.53 -99.46
C THR A 33 15.64 -28.19 -98.01
N PRO A 34 15.37 -29.18 -97.14
CA PRO A 34 14.94 -28.92 -95.78
C PRO A 34 16.10 -28.30 -94.99
N LYS A 35 16.03 -26.99 -94.75
CA LYS A 35 16.94 -26.30 -93.84
C LYS A 35 16.66 -26.81 -92.43
N LYS A 36 17.63 -27.53 -91.86
CA LYS A 36 17.58 -28.11 -90.51
C LYS A 36 17.31 -26.99 -89.49
N ASN A 37 16.05 -26.86 -89.07
CA ASN A 37 15.58 -25.75 -88.23
C ASN A 37 15.95 -26.01 -86.75
N GLN A 38 17.25 -26.02 -86.44
CA GLN A 38 17.76 -26.26 -85.08
C GLN A 38 17.59 -25.05 -84.15
N THR A 39 17.32 -23.86 -84.69
CA THR A 39 17.15 -22.63 -83.91
C THR A 39 16.06 -22.70 -82.83
N PRO A 40 14.81 -23.15 -83.11
CA PRO A 40 13.81 -23.30 -82.05
C PRO A 40 14.17 -24.37 -81.01
N VAL A 41 14.93 -25.41 -81.39
CA VAL A 41 15.40 -26.44 -80.45
C VAL A 41 16.50 -25.88 -79.55
N ILE A 42 17.45 -25.12 -80.10
CA ILE A 42 18.53 -24.48 -79.34
C ILE A 42 17.96 -23.42 -78.39
N VAL A 43 16.98 -22.63 -78.84
CA VAL A 43 16.28 -21.64 -77.99
C VAL A 43 15.47 -22.33 -76.90
N GLY A 44 14.77 -23.42 -77.21
CA GLY A 44 14.02 -24.22 -76.23
C GLY A 44 14.94 -24.86 -75.19
N VAL A 45 16.05 -25.47 -75.61
CA VAL A 45 17.06 -26.02 -74.69
C VAL A 45 17.69 -24.91 -73.85
N GLY A 46 18.02 -23.76 -74.45
CA GLY A 46 18.55 -22.60 -73.74
C GLY A 46 17.61 -22.07 -72.66
N LEU A 47 16.32 -21.90 -72.96
CA LEU A 47 15.30 -21.50 -71.99
C LEU A 47 15.10 -22.53 -70.88
N THR A 48 15.17 -23.83 -71.22
CA THR A 48 15.04 -24.91 -70.23
C THR A 48 16.25 -24.93 -69.29
N VAL A 49 17.46 -24.76 -69.84
CA VAL A 49 18.69 -24.63 -69.03
C VAL A 49 18.64 -23.39 -68.16
N ILE A 50 18.17 -22.25 -68.67
CA ILE A 50 17.97 -21.03 -67.88
C ILE A 50 16.92 -21.26 -66.77
N ALA A 51 15.80 -21.92 -67.06
CA ALA A 51 14.79 -22.22 -66.05
C ALA A 51 15.30 -23.20 -64.97
N ILE A 52 16.09 -24.20 -65.37
CA ILE A 52 16.76 -25.13 -64.43
C ILE A 52 17.81 -24.38 -63.60
N LEU A 53 18.60 -23.50 -64.21
CA LEU A 53 19.59 -22.69 -63.50
C LEU A 53 18.90 -21.72 -62.54
N ILE A 54 17.84 -21.04 -62.97
CA ILE A 54 17.03 -20.17 -62.10
C ILE A 54 16.47 -21.02 -60.96
N SER A 55 15.89 -22.19 -61.21
CA SER A 55 15.34 -23.06 -60.15
C SER A 55 16.40 -23.65 -59.22
N MET A 56 17.59 -23.99 -59.72
CA MET A 56 18.73 -24.44 -58.91
C MET A 56 19.29 -23.30 -58.06
N PHE A 57 19.35 -22.08 -58.59
CA PHE A 57 19.80 -20.91 -57.84
C PHE A 57 18.73 -20.35 -56.89
N TYR A 58 17.44 -20.50 -57.20
CA TYR A 58 16.33 -20.06 -56.34
C TYR A 58 16.26 -20.89 -55.04
N GLY A 59 16.67 -22.16 -55.08
CA GLY A 59 16.77 -23.01 -53.89
C GLY A 59 18.03 -22.80 -53.04
N ILE A 60 19.05 -22.08 -53.54
CA ILE A 60 20.33 -21.84 -52.86
C ILE A 60 20.33 -20.49 -52.12
N ILE A 61 19.38 -19.60 -52.43
CA ILE A 61 19.17 -18.34 -51.71
C ILE A 61 18.08 -18.58 -50.66
N SER A 62 18.41 -19.27 -49.57
CA SER A 62 17.58 -19.20 -48.37
C SER A 62 17.61 -17.74 -47.90
N PRO A 63 16.48 -17.04 -47.77
CA PRO A 63 16.51 -15.66 -47.33
C PRO A 63 17.05 -15.63 -45.90
N SER A 64 18.23 -15.04 -45.72
CA SER A 64 18.75 -14.72 -44.39
C SER A 64 17.82 -13.70 -43.72
N LEU A 65 17.79 -13.67 -42.39
CA LEU A 65 17.07 -12.61 -41.68
C LEU A 65 17.53 -11.22 -42.17
N PRO A 66 16.64 -10.21 -42.15
CA PRO A 66 17.00 -8.84 -42.51
C PRO A 66 18.21 -8.37 -41.70
N SER A 67 19.11 -7.60 -42.30
CA SER A 67 20.26 -7.00 -41.60
C SER A 67 19.81 -6.25 -40.34
N GLY A 68 20.48 -6.45 -39.19
CA GLY A 68 20.12 -5.80 -37.94
C GLY A 68 19.03 -6.52 -37.14
N TRP A 69 18.81 -7.82 -37.41
CA TRP A 69 17.92 -8.67 -36.64
C TRP A 69 18.52 -9.07 -35.29
N GLU A 70 19.84 -8.96 -35.13
CA GLU A 70 20.62 -9.61 -34.09
C GLU A 70 20.35 -9.06 -32.68
N ASN A 71 19.77 -7.86 -32.55
CA ASN A 71 19.48 -7.22 -31.27
C ASN A 71 18.17 -6.43 -31.31
N ASN A 72 17.44 -6.42 -30.19
CA ASN A 72 16.30 -5.54 -29.94
C ASN A 72 15.19 -5.66 -31.02
N LYS A 73 14.86 -6.88 -31.46
CA LYS A 73 13.76 -7.15 -32.38
C LYS A 73 12.83 -8.20 -31.82
N LEU A 74 11.52 -7.99 -32.02
CA LEU A 74 10.52 -9.01 -31.80
C LEU A 74 10.33 -9.78 -33.11
N ILE A 75 10.79 -11.03 -33.14
CA ILE A 75 10.66 -11.89 -34.31
C ILE A 75 9.46 -12.81 -34.12
N VAL A 76 8.57 -12.86 -35.11
CA VAL A 76 7.38 -13.70 -35.11
C VAL A 76 7.45 -14.67 -36.28
N ALA A 77 7.45 -15.96 -35.99
CA ALA A 77 7.44 -17.01 -36.99
C ALA A 77 6.05 -17.13 -37.62
N LYS A 78 5.95 -17.09 -38.96
CA LYS A 78 4.66 -17.05 -39.67
C LYS A 78 3.77 -18.27 -39.43
N ASN A 79 4.33 -19.47 -39.40
CA ASN A 79 3.54 -20.72 -39.35
C ASN A 79 3.34 -21.20 -37.92
N SER A 80 4.38 -21.18 -37.08
CA SER A 80 4.26 -21.60 -35.68
C SER A 80 3.69 -20.52 -34.76
N ALA A 81 3.64 -19.26 -35.21
CA ALA A 81 3.34 -18.08 -34.38
C ALA A 81 4.26 -17.93 -33.15
N ALA A 82 5.37 -18.67 -33.12
CA ALA A 82 6.37 -18.57 -32.06
C ALA A 82 7.01 -17.18 -32.07
N ARG A 83 7.13 -16.58 -30.89
CA ARG A 83 7.63 -15.22 -30.69
C ARG A 83 8.99 -15.28 -30.01
N TYR A 84 9.93 -14.47 -30.50
CA TYR A 84 11.28 -14.40 -29.98
C TYR A 84 11.73 -12.96 -29.80
N VAL A 85 12.49 -12.68 -28.75
CA VAL A 85 13.28 -11.45 -28.62
C VAL A 85 14.72 -11.77 -29.03
N SER A 86 15.30 -10.97 -29.93
CA SER A 86 16.69 -11.14 -30.33
C SER A 86 17.66 -10.37 -29.42
N VAL A 87 18.68 -11.08 -28.93
CA VAL A 87 19.75 -10.52 -28.09
C VAL A 87 21.08 -11.14 -28.53
N HIS A 88 22.01 -10.32 -28.98
CA HIS A 88 23.33 -10.69 -29.46
C HIS A 88 23.36 -11.88 -30.43
N GLY A 89 22.41 -11.93 -31.37
CA GLY A 89 22.28 -13.00 -32.38
C GLY A 89 21.68 -14.30 -31.85
N THR A 90 21.15 -14.31 -30.62
CA THR A 90 20.41 -15.42 -30.02
C THR A 90 18.92 -15.08 -29.93
N LEU A 91 18.06 -16.06 -30.23
CA LEU A 91 16.60 -15.91 -30.12
C LEU A 91 16.12 -16.46 -28.79
N HIS A 92 15.51 -15.60 -27.97
CA HIS A 92 14.89 -16.02 -26.72
C HIS A 92 13.38 -16.15 -26.91
N PRO A 93 12.78 -17.35 -26.73
CA PRO A 93 11.33 -17.50 -26.76
C PRO A 93 10.70 -16.58 -25.72
N VAL A 94 9.67 -15.81 -26.10
CA VAL A 94 8.99 -14.89 -25.19
C VAL A 94 7.53 -15.28 -25.04
N ILE A 95 7.05 -15.34 -23.79
CA ILE A 95 5.73 -15.91 -23.50
C ILE A 95 4.54 -14.97 -23.78
N ASN A 96 4.77 -13.65 -23.83
CA ASN A 96 3.75 -12.67 -24.24
C ASN A 96 4.40 -11.43 -24.89
N ALA A 97 3.60 -10.68 -25.66
CA ALA A 97 4.11 -9.53 -26.40
C ALA A 97 4.48 -8.34 -25.49
N ILE A 98 3.85 -8.22 -24.32
CA ILE A 98 4.14 -7.15 -23.35
C ILE A 98 5.55 -7.30 -22.76
N SER A 99 5.95 -8.53 -22.43
CA SER A 99 7.33 -8.83 -22.01
C SER A 99 8.35 -8.43 -23.08
N ALA A 100 8.05 -8.71 -24.35
CA ALA A 100 8.92 -8.29 -25.47
C ALA A 100 9.01 -6.77 -25.60
N ARG A 101 7.88 -6.05 -25.44
CA ARG A 101 7.85 -4.59 -25.46
C ARG A 101 8.67 -4.00 -24.32
N LEU A 102 8.55 -4.53 -23.11
CA LEU A 102 9.32 -4.06 -21.94
C LEU A 102 10.83 -4.20 -22.12
N LEU A 103 11.30 -5.23 -22.84
CA LEU A 103 12.72 -5.49 -23.06
C LEU A 103 13.37 -4.68 -24.19
N ILE A 104 12.59 -4.32 -25.20
CA ILE A 104 13.11 -3.65 -26.39
C ILE A 104 12.98 -2.13 -26.21
N PRO A 105 14.07 -1.35 -26.37
CA PRO A 105 13.99 0.11 -26.33
C PRO A 105 12.91 0.66 -27.26
N SER A 106 12.19 1.69 -26.82
CA SER A 106 11.02 2.22 -27.53
C SER A 106 11.34 2.66 -28.97
N SER A 107 12.53 3.23 -29.19
CA SER A 107 13.04 3.67 -30.49
C SER A 107 13.34 2.53 -31.47
N ASP A 108 13.56 1.32 -30.97
CA ASP A 108 14.03 0.16 -31.75
C ASP A 108 12.96 -0.91 -31.97
N PHE A 109 11.78 -0.77 -31.34
CA PHE A 109 10.72 -1.76 -31.40
C PHE A 109 10.19 -1.96 -32.82
N LYS A 110 10.52 -3.11 -33.40
CA LYS A 110 10.04 -3.55 -34.72
C LYS A 110 9.69 -5.03 -34.67
N VAL A 111 8.50 -5.35 -35.17
CA VAL A 111 8.05 -6.73 -35.34
C VAL A 111 8.55 -7.22 -36.70
N LEU A 112 9.41 -8.24 -36.69
CA LEU A 112 9.91 -8.91 -37.88
C LEU A 112 9.17 -10.24 -38.04
N THR A 113 8.28 -10.29 -39.03
CA THR A 113 7.55 -11.52 -39.35
C THR A 113 8.30 -12.29 -40.42
N VAL A 114 8.73 -13.52 -40.10
CA VAL A 114 9.64 -14.32 -40.93
C VAL A 114 9.14 -15.75 -41.08
N ASP A 115 9.52 -16.41 -42.16
CA ASP A 115 9.18 -17.81 -42.36
C ASP A 115 9.99 -18.70 -41.39
N ASP A 116 9.38 -19.75 -40.83
CA ASP A 116 9.97 -20.60 -39.79
C ASP A 116 11.27 -21.29 -40.25
N ASP A 117 11.42 -21.49 -41.57
CA ASP A 117 12.63 -22.05 -42.16
C ASP A 117 13.83 -21.10 -42.07
N GLN A 118 13.59 -19.78 -42.02
CA GLN A 118 14.62 -18.75 -41.84
C GLN A 118 15.21 -18.72 -40.43
N LEU A 119 14.52 -19.33 -39.45
CA LEU A 119 14.98 -19.41 -38.06
C LEU A 119 15.90 -20.62 -37.81
N LYS A 120 16.03 -21.53 -38.79
CA LYS A 120 16.83 -22.74 -38.65
C LYS A 120 18.32 -22.42 -38.54
N GLY A 121 18.98 -23.02 -37.55
CA GLY A 121 20.42 -22.85 -37.31
C GLY A 121 20.78 -21.62 -36.49
N ILE A 122 19.81 -20.79 -36.10
CA ILE A 122 20.01 -19.69 -35.17
C ILE A 122 20.00 -20.23 -33.73
N PRO A 123 20.93 -19.81 -32.85
CA PRO A 123 20.91 -20.19 -31.44
C PRO A 123 19.60 -19.78 -30.76
N ILE A 124 18.97 -20.72 -30.04
CA ILE A 124 17.78 -20.47 -29.23
C ILE A 124 18.21 -20.50 -27.75
N GLY A 125 17.94 -19.40 -27.04
CA GLY A 125 18.20 -19.25 -25.62
C GLY A 125 17.07 -19.74 -24.73
N SER A 126 17.16 -19.47 -23.43
CA SER A 126 16.09 -19.75 -22.48
C SER A 126 14.83 -18.92 -22.78
N THR A 127 13.67 -19.51 -22.50
CA THR A 127 12.39 -18.79 -22.50
C THR A 127 12.40 -17.68 -21.46
N ILE A 128 11.87 -16.51 -21.81
CA ILE A 128 11.78 -15.33 -20.96
C ILE A 128 10.36 -14.75 -20.97
N GLY A 129 10.03 -13.96 -19.95
CA GLY A 129 8.80 -13.17 -19.89
C GLY A 129 7.97 -13.40 -18.63
N ILE A 130 6.97 -12.54 -18.46
CA ILE A 130 6.15 -12.44 -17.25
C ILE A 130 4.93 -13.36 -17.36
N LEU A 131 4.88 -14.43 -16.55
CA LEU A 131 3.76 -15.35 -16.57
C LEU A 131 2.51 -14.69 -15.99
N GLY A 132 1.41 -14.64 -16.75
CA GLY A 132 0.18 -13.95 -16.35
C GLY A 132 0.05 -12.51 -16.84
N ALA A 133 1.08 -11.95 -17.50
CA ALA A 133 0.95 -10.67 -18.17
C ALA A 133 0.07 -10.81 -19.44
N PRO A 134 -0.68 -9.76 -19.81
CA PRO A 134 -1.58 -9.83 -20.94
C PRO A 134 -0.79 -9.86 -22.25
N ASP A 135 -1.43 -10.37 -23.30
CA ASP A 135 -0.82 -10.41 -24.63
C ASP A 135 -0.90 -9.07 -25.36
N SER A 136 -1.81 -8.20 -24.92
CA SER A 136 -1.99 -6.85 -25.43
C SER A 136 -2.53 -5.94 -24.32
N LEU A 137 -2.05 -4.69 -24.30
CA LEU A 137 -2.62 -3.61 -23.50
C LEU A 137 -3.42 -2.68 -24.43
N PRO A 138 -4.36 -1.87 -23.89
CA PRO A 138 -5.13 -0.92 -24.69
C PRO A 138 -4.23 0.09 -25.39
N ASP A 139 -4.45 0.37 -26.68
CA ASP A 139 -3.70 1.44 -27.36
C ASP A 139 -4.08 2.81 -26.78
N SER A 140 -3.16 3.79 -26.82
CA SER A 140 -3.39 5.14 -26.28
C SER A 140 -4.66 5.81 -26.81
N GLY A 141 -4.97 5.63 -28.10
CA GLY A 141 -6.20 6.14 -28.73
C GLY A 141 -7.50 5.45 -28.29
N ASN A 142 -7.42 4.33 -27.56
CA ASN A 142 -8.56 3.55 -27.07
C ASN A 142 -8.67 3.58 -25.53
N LEU A 143 -7.89 4.42 -24.86
CA LEU A 143 -7.97 4.62 -23.42
C LEU A 143 -9.25 5.37 -23.05
N ILE A 144 -9.89 4.91 -21.98
CA ILE A 144 -11.05 5.56 -21.41
C ILE A 144 -10.60 6.74 -20.55
N THR A 145 -11.22 7.91 -20.79
CA THR A 145 -10.90 9.17 -20.09
C THR A 145 -12.14 9.84 -19.50
N GLY A 146 -13.28 9.14 -19.44
CA GLY A 146 -14.54 9.69 -18.91
C GLY A 146 -14.63 9.58 -17.39
N SER A 147 -15.18 8.47 -16.90
CA SER A 147 -15.35 8.23 -15.46
C SER A 147 -15.25 6.76 -15.08
N ILE A 148 -14.98 6.53 -13.80
CA ILE A 148 -15.14 5.25 -13.12
C ILE A 148 -16.38 5.37 -12.23
N ASN A 149 -17.31 4.43 -12.38
CA ASN A 149 -18.54 4.36 -11.60
C ASN A 149 -18.56 3.02 -10.88
N SER A 150 -18.56 3.00 -9.55
CA SER A 150 -18.68 1.77 -8.76
C SER A 150 -20.01 1.77 -8.02
N CYS A 151 -20.91 0.87 -8.41
CA CYS A 151 -22.28 0.82 -7.92
C CYS A 151 -22.51 -0.37 -7.01
N ALA A 152 -22.81 -0.10 -5.73
CA ALA A 152 -23.20 -1.10 -4.76
C ALA A 152 -24.72 -1.36 -4.80
N SER A 153 -25.09 -2.64 -4.73
CA SER A 153 -26.47 -3.13 -4.68
C SER A 153 -26.57 -4.34 -3.76
N GLU A 154 -27.79 -4.85 -3.53
CA GLU A 154 -28.00 -6.14 -2.86
C GLU A 154 -27.34 -7.33 -3.58
N HIS A 155 -26.97 -7.17 -4.85
CA HIS A 155 -26.33 -8.20 -5.68
C HIS A 155 -24.80 -8.08 -5.77
N GLY A 156 -24.18 -7.17 -5.02
CA GLY A 156 -22.73 -6.93 -5.06
C GLY A 156 -22.39 -5.57 -5.69
N THR A 157 -21.11 -5.41 -6.03
CA THR A 157 -20.57 -4.17 -6.58
C THR A 157 -20.29 -4.31 -8.08
N ASP A 158 -20.92 -3.48 -8.90
CA ASP A 158 -20.62 -3.38 -10.33
C ASP A 158 -19.82 -2.11 -10.62
N THR A 159 -18.59 -2.27 -11.11
CA THR A 159 -17.73 -1.17 -11.51
C THR A 159 -17.73 -1.04 -13.03
N THR A 160 -18.14 0.11 -13.54
CA THR A 160 -18.06 0.48 -14.95
C THR A 160 -17.03 1.57 -15.15
N VAL A 161 -16.14 1.40 -16.13
CA VAL A 161 -15.27 2.46 -16.64
C VAL A 161 -15.80 2.84 -18.03
N SER A 162 -16.13 4.11 -18.27
CA SER A 162 -16.66 4.56 -19.57
C SER A 162 -16.18 5.96 -19.97
N ASN A 163 -16.35 6.31 -21.24
CA ASN A 163 -16.06 7.65 -21.76
C ASN A 163 -17.18 8.66 -21.46
N ASP A 164 -18.20 8.27 -20.69
CA ASP A 164 -19.24 9.18 -20.27
C ASP A 164 -18.67 10.26 -19.34
N SER A 165 -19.09 11.49 -19.57
CA SER A 165 -18.79 12.56 -18.63
C SER A 165 -19.64 12.40 -17.38
N ALA A 166 -19.01 12.20 -16.22
CA ALA A 166 -19.70 12.24 -14.94
C ALA A 166 -20.48 13.57 -14.82
N ARG A 167 -21.81 13.51 -14.74
CA ARG A 167 -22.61 14.70 -14.45
C ARG A 167 -22.34 15.10 -13.00
N ARG A 168 -21.48 16.11 -12.80
CA ARG A 168 -21.29 16.78 -11.51
C ARG A 168 -22.59 17.49 -11.11
N ARG A 169 -23.49 16.79 -10.44
CA ARG A 169 -24.57 17.45 -9.72
C ARG A 169 -24.34 17.14 -8.26
N ALA A 170 -24.01 18.16 -7.47
CA ALA A 170 -24.11 18.04 -6.03
C ALA A 170 -25.58 17.70 -5.74
N THR A 171 -25.84 16.47 -5.39
CA THR A 171 -27.16 16.03 -4.97
C THR A 171 -27.19 16.13 -3.46
N ARG A 172 -28.33 16.55 -2.90
CA ARG A 172 -28.59 16.42 -1.46
C ARG A 172 -28.91 14.97 -1.10
N GLU A 173 -28.57 14.02 -1.97
CA GLU A 173 -28.89 12.61 -1.80
C GLU A 173 -28.00 12.03 -0.72
N ALA A 174 -28.57 11.13 0.07
CA ALA A 174 -27.82 10.37 1.04
C ALA A 174 -28.37 8.96 1.19
N ILE A 175 -27.46 8.06 1.50
CA ILE A 175 -27.77 6.66 1.79
C ILE A 175 -27.09 6.27 3.10
N VAL A 176 -27.70 5.34 3.83
CA VAL A 176 -27.03 4.66 4.92
C VAL A 176 -26.36 3.42 4.34
N ALA A 177 -25.04 3.35 4.43
CA ALA A 177 -24.26 2.19 4.00
C ALA A 177 -23.79 1.44 5.25
N SER A 178 -24.09 0.15 5.35
CA SER A 178 -23.61 -0.70 6.43
C SER A 178 -22.43 -1.53 5.94
N VAL A 179 -21.33 -1.47 6.69
CA VAL A 179 -20.17 -2.34 6.50
C VAL A 179 -19.94 -3.04 7.82
N ASP A 180 -20.18 -4.34 7.83
CA ASP A 180 -19.81 -5.20 8.95
C ASP A 180 -20.39 -4.74 10.30
N GLY A 181 -21.64 -4.26 10.26
CA GLY A 181 -22.36 -3.75 11.43
C GLY A 181 -22.01 -2.30 11.83
N ILE A 182 -21.11 -1.64 11.10
CA ILE A 182 -20.88 -0.19 11.21
C ILE A 182 -21.70 0.52 10.15
N ASP A 183 -22.58 1.41 10.60
CA ASP A 183 -23.37 2.24 9.69
C ASP A 183 -22.63 3.55 9.38
N TYR A 184 -22.64 3.92 8.11
CA TYR A 184 -22.11 5.17 7.59
C TYR A 184 -23.22 5.92 6.87
N LEU A 185 -23.30 7.22 7.08
CA LEU A 185 -24.02 8.10 6.17
C LEU A 185 -23.09 8.45 5.01
N VAL A 186 -23.53 8.22 3.78
CA VAL A 186 -22.78 8.65 2.59
C VAL A 186 -23.57 9.74 1.89
N THR A 187 -22.93 10.87 1.62
CA THR A 187 -23.52 11.99 0.86
C THR A 187 -22.43 12.85 0.22
N GLY A 188 -22.69 13.36 -0.99
CA GLY A 188 -21.68 14.08 -1.76
C GLY A 188 -20.42 13.22 -1.97
N SER A 189 -19.27 13.74 -1.53
CA SER A 189 -17.98 13.04 -1.59
C SER A 189 -17.57 12.32 -0.31
N HIS A 190 -18.38 12.41 0.74
CA HIS A 190 -17.97 12.01 2.08
C HIS A 190 -18.79 10.83 2.61
N ARG A 191 -18.14 10.06 3.46
CA ARG A 191 -18.75 9.12 4.39
C ARG A 191 -18.60 9.63 5.82
N TYR A 192 -19.64 9.47 6.62
CA TYR A 192 -19.63 9.85 8.02
C TYR A 192 -20.03 8.63 8.83
N ARG A 193 -19.18 8.24 9.78
CA ARG A 193 -19.51 7.14 10.67
C ARG A 193 -20.69 7.55 11.56
N LEU A 194 -21.73 6.75 11.57
CA LEU A 194 -22.89 6.96 12.44
C LEU A 194 -22.64 6.35 13.84
N PRO A 195 -23.37 6.81 14.87
CA PRO A 195 -23.29 6.20 16.20
C PRO A 195 -23.57 4.69 16.15
N SER A 196 -22.82 3.92 16.94
CA SER A 196 -23.08 2.49 17.12
C SER A 196 -24.34 2.24 17.96
N GLU A 197 -24.70 3.19 18.84
CA GLU A 197 -25.92 3.11 19.65
C GLU A 197 -27.16 3.41 18.78
N PRO A 198 -28.12 2.47 18.65
CA PRO A 198 -29.23 2.62 17.71
C PRO A 198 -30.09 3.85 17.95
N THR A 199 -30.43 4.20 19.20
CA THR A 199 -31.36 5.31 19.47
C THR A 199 -30.75 6.67 19.12
N LEU A 200 -29.45 6.83 19.34
CA LEU A 200 -28.65 7.99 19.01
C LEU A 200 -28.49 8.09 17.50
N ARG A 201 -28.10 7.00 16.84
CA ARG A 201 -28.04 6.90 15.37
C ARG A 201 -29.35 7.34 14.72
N ASP A 202 -30.47 6.80 15.21
CA ASP A 202 -31.79 7.11 14.68
C ASP A 202 -32.17 8.59 14.87
N THR A 203 -31.64 9.22 15.92
CA THR A 203 -31.84 10.65 16.19
C THR A 203 -31.09 11.51 15.18
N TYR A 204 -29.84 11.17 14.85
CA TYR A 204 -29.09 11.81 13.76
C TYR A 204 -29.80 11.63 12.42
N LEU A 205 -30.20 10.41 12.06
CA LEU A 205 -30.90 10.15 10.81
C LEU A 205 -32.21 10.96 10.69
N ARG A 206 -33.00 11.06 11.77
CA ARG A 206 -34.20 11.92 11.79
C ARG A 206 -33.87 13.39 11.61
N ALA A 207 -32.84 13.91 12.28
CA ALA A 207 -32.42 15.31 12.14
C ALA A 207 -31.97 15.63 10.71
N LEU A 208 -31.33 14.66 10.05
CA LEU A 208 -30.89 14.76 8.65
C LEU A 208 -32.01 14.55 7.63
N GLY A 209 -33.21 14.14 8.04
CA GLY A 209 -34.34 13.85 7.14
C GLY A 209 -34.27 12.47 6.47
N ILE A 210 -33.49 11.53 7.01
CA ILE A 210 -33.29 10.18 6.47
C ILE A 210 -34.14 9.14 7.23
N PRO A 211 -35.08 8.44 6.58
CA PRO A 211 -35.86 7.36 7.16
C PRO A 211 -35.01 6.09 7.31
N GLN A 212 -35.27 5.32 8.36
CA GLN A 212 -34.50 4.11 8.74
C GLN A 212 -34.42 3.01 7.66
N THR A 213 -35.31 3.01 6.66
CA THR A 213 -35.41 1.93 5.67
C THR A 213 -34.45 2.09 4.48
N ALA A 214 -33.56 3.09 4.50
CA ALA A 214 -32.62 3.40 3.42
C ALA A 214 -31.18 2.91 3.73
N ALA A 215 -31.05 1.67 4.23
CA ALA A 215 -29.76 1.04 4.47
C ALA A 215 -29.41 0.01 3.38
N ILE A 216 -28.15 -0.01 2.95
CA ILE A 216 -27.60 -1.01 2.03
C ILE A 216 -26.33 -1.63 2.61
N ASP A 217 -26.18 -2.95 2.47
CA ASP A 217 -24.94 -3.64 2.84
C ASP A 217 -23.90 -3.48 1.73
N VAL A 218 -22.75 -2.86 2.06
CA VAL A 218 -21.66 -2.60 1.11
C VAL A 218 -20.35 -3.25 1.58
N THR A 219 -19.32 -3.22 0.73
CA THR A 219 -17.98 -3.69 1.08
C THR A 219 -17.11 -2.56 1.62
N ALA A 220 -16.06 -2.91 2.37
CA ALA A 220 -15.02 -1.97 2.80
C ALA A 220 -14.39 -1.21 1.62
N GLN A 221 -14.14 -1.91 0.50
CA GLN A 221 -13.64 -1.31 -0.74
C GLN A 221 -14.53 -0.19 -1.25
N TRP A 222 -15.86 -0.43 -1.31
CA TRP A 222 -16.79 0.54 -1.85
C TRP A 222 -16.94 1.76 -0.94
N ILE A 223 -17.02 1.56 0.38
CA ILE A 223 -17.13 2.68 1.31
C ILE A 223 -15.82 3.50 1.33
N ASN A 224 -14.65 2.91 1.07
CA ASN A 224 -13.35 3.61 0.99
C ASN A 224 -13.21 4.51 -0.25
N LEU A 225 -14.17 4.47 -1.19
CA LEU A 225 -14.16 5.38 -2.34
C LEU A 225 -14.54 6.82 -1.98
N PHE A 226 -15.17 7.03 -0.82
CA PHE A 226 -15.59 8.32 -0.29
C PHE A 226 -14.62 8.80 0.79
N GLU A 227 -14.41 10.11 0.86
CA GLU A 227 -13.56 10.73 1.87
C GLU A 227 -14.16 10.57 3.26
N GLN A 228 -13.31 10.32 4.25
CA GLN A 228 -13.75 10.20 5.64
C GLN A 228 -14.08 11.59 6.19
N GLY A 229 -15.36 11.83 6.48
CA GLY A 229 -15.82 12.99 7.24
C GLY A 229 -15.78 12.74 8.75
N ASP A 230 -15.93 13.82 9.52
CA ASP A 230 -15.99 13.76 10.99
C ASP A 230 -17.15 12.86 11.43
N ALA A 231 -16.88 11.96 12.39
CA ALA A 231 -17.89 11.04 12.88
C ALA A 231 -19.13 11.79 13.40
N MET A 232 -20.32 11.25 13.14
CA MET A 232 -21.56 11.81 13.66
C MET A 232 -21.75 11.39 15.11
N GLU A 233 -21.21 12.18 16.03
CA GLU A 233 -21.31 11.94 17.46
C GLU A 233 -21.73 13.22 18.21
N PRO A 234 -22.28 13.10 19.44
CA PRO A 234 -22.63 14.27 20.23
C PRO A 234 -21.41 15.16 20.41
N ILE A 235 -21.52 16.41 19.93
CA ILE A 235 -20.43 17.38 20.03
C ILE A 235 -20.15 17.62 21.50
N ALA A 236 -18.91 17.53 21.95
CA ALA A 236 -18.51 17.85 23.32
C ALA A 236 -17.57 19.06 23.32
N LEU A 237 -17.84 20.04 24.17
CA LEU A 237 -16.98 21.20 24.35
C LEU A 237 -16.15 21.08 25.63
N ASN A 238 -14.94 21.62 25.60
CA ASN A 238 -14.13 21.75 26.81
C ASN A 238 -14.85 22.63 27.83
N ASN A 239 -14.91 22.18 29.09
CA ASN A 239 -15.62 22.84 30.17
C ASN A 239 -17.14 23.03 29.93
N GLU A 240 -17.75 22.18 29.10
CA GLU A 240 -19.18 22.21 28.88
C GLU A 240 -19.99 22.14 30.19
N GLY A 241 -21.01 22.98 30.30
CA GLY A 241 -21.84 23.09 31.51
C GLY A 241 -21.26 24.02 32.58
N GLU A 242 -20.00 24.44 32.46
CA GLU A 242 -19.43 25.49 33.33
C GLU A 242 -20.10 26.84 33.04
N THR A 243 -20.28 27.65 34.09
CA THR A 243 -20.81 29.00 33.96
C THR A 243 -19.67 30.00 33.95
N ILE A 244 -19.57 30.79 32.89
CA ILE A 244 -18.57 31.84 32.72
C ILE A 244 -19.27 33.21 32.75
N GLY A 245 -18.60 34.20 33.36
CA GLY A 245 -19.09 35.57 33.44
C GLY A 245 -18.41 36.47 32.42
N ILE A 246 -19.14 36.95 31.42
CA ILE A 246 -18.65 37.90 30.42
C ILE A 246 -19.16 39.30 30.76
N ARG A 247 -18.28 40.16 31.30
CA ARG A 247 -18.62 41.55 31.65
C ARG A 247 -19.88 41.69 32.53
N GLY A 248 -20.11 40.72 33.43
CA GLY A 248 -21.27 40.69 34.34
C GLY A 248 -22.49 39.93 33.80
N VAL A 249 -22.38 39.34 32.61
CA VAL A 249 -23.39 38.44 32.02
C VAL A 249 -22.93 37.00 32.21
N ASP A 250 -23.59 36.27 33.10
CA ASP A 250 -23.31 34.84 33.29
C ASP A 250 -23.91 34.03 32.14
N VAL A 251 -23.12 33.19 31.50
CA VAL A 251 -23.55 32.25 30.45
C VAL A 251 -22.93 30.88 30.70
N THR A 252 -23.54 29.83 30.16
CA THR A 252 -23.04 28.46 30.32
C THR A 252 -22.33 28.02 29.05
N VAL A 253 -21.10 27.51 29.16
CA VAL A 253 -20.35 26.94 28.03
C VAL A 253 -21.13 25.75 27.45
N GLY A 254 -21.27 25.73 26.13
CA GLY A 254 -22.15 24.81 25.40
C GLY A 254 -23.65 25.14 25.50
N GLY A 255 -24.03 26.17 26.24
CA GLY A 255 -25.39 26.70 26.27
C GLY A 255 -25.71 27.52 25.03
N VAL A 256 -26.99 27.54 24.66
CA VAL A 256 -27.49 28.31 23.51
C VAL A 256 -28.04 29.66 23.95
N VAL A 257 -27.62 30.73 23.27
CA VAL A 257 -28.08 32.10 23.50
C VAL A 257 -28.64 32.74 22.23
N MET A 258 -29.50 33.74 22.41
CA MET A 258 -30.14 34.49 21.31
C MET A 258 -30.18 35.98 21.65
N GLN A 259 -30.13 36.85 20.65
CA GLN A 259 -30.31 38.29 20.86
C GLN A 259 -31.79 38.67 20.89
N GLN A 260 -32.21 39.41 21.92
CA GLN A 260 -33.55 39.97 22.01
C GLN A 260 -33.81 40.93 20.85
N GLY A 261 -34.90 40.69 20.12
CA GLY A 261 -35.30 41.52 18.99
C GLY A 261 -34.60 41.19 17.67
N ASP A 262 -33.77 40.14 17.61
CA ASP A 262 -33.28 39.63 16.33
C ASP A 262 -34.45 39.05 15.51
N ALA A 263 -34.75 39.67 14.38
CA ALA A 263 -35.81 39.23 13.48
C ALA A 263 -35.54 37.84 12.88
N LYS A 264 -34.26 37.44 12.78
CA LYS A 264 -33.86 36.12 12.27
C LYS A 264 -33.90 35.02 13.34
N GLN A 265 -34.02 35.40 14.62
CA GLN A 265 -33.99 34.46 15.75
C GLN A 265 -32.76 33.53 15.68
N THR A 266 -31.60 34.11 15.34
CA THR A 266 -30.34 33.37 15.20
C THR A 266 -29.91 32.83 16.56
N ARG A 267 -29.54 31.55 16.59
CA ARG A 267 -29.04 30.88 17.80
C ARG A 267 -27.53 30.89 17.79
N TYR A 268 -26.93 31.00 18.97
CA TYR A 268 -25.48 30.97 19.13
C TYR A 268 -25.10 30.02 20.27
N VAL A 269 -24.08 29.20 20.07
CA VAL A 269 -23.46 28.40 21.13
C VAL A 269 -22.36 29.22 21.78
N VAL A 270 -22.33 29.19 23.12
CA VAL A 270 -21.25 29.78 23.91
C VAL A 270 -20.06 28.83 23.91
N MET A 271 -18.95 29.26 23.29
CA MET A 271 -17.70 28.51 23.24
C MET A 271 -16.94 28.64 24.57
N SER A 272 -15.93 27.78 24.79
CA SER A 272 -15.16 27.74 26.05
C SER A 272 -14.38 29.03 26.34
N ASP A 273 -14.06 29.82 25.32
CA ASP A 273 -13.40 31.13 25.44
C ASP A 273 -14.39 32.30 25.62
N GLY A 274 -15.69 32.01 25.67
CA GLY A 274 -16.76 33.00 25.76
C GLY A 274 -17.16 33.64 24.43
N SER A 275 -16.60 33.19 23.30
CA SER A 275 -17.08 33.58 21.97
C SER A 275 -18.37 32.86 21.59
N LEU A 276 -19.03 33.34 20.52
CA LEU A 276 -20.32 32.82 20.05
C LEU A 276 -20.19 32.19 18.67
N SER A 277 -20.54 30.91 18.56
CA SER A 277 -20.64 30.19 17.28
C SER A 277 -22.08 30.16 16.81
N ALA A 278 -22.35 30.66 15.59
CA ALA A 278 -23.71 30.76 15.06
C ALA A 278 -24.26 29.39 14.64
N LEU A 279 -25.56 29.16 14.90
CA LEU A 279 -26.32 28.01 14.47
C LEU A 279 -27.58 28.47 13.72
N ASP A 280 -27.80 27.91 12.54
CA ASP A 280 -29.10 27.95 11.87
C ASP A 280 -30.05 26.88 12.46
N ASP A 281 -31.29 26.83 11.96
CA ASP A 281 -32.30 25.88 12.45
C ASP A 281 -31.88 24.41 12.29
N PHE A 282 -31.12 24.08 11.24
CA PHE A 282 -30.71 22.72 10.91
C PHE A 282 -29.53 22.27 11.79
N THR A 283 -28.47 23.07 11.81
CA THR A 283 -27.27 22.84 12.64
C THR A 283 -27.61 22.86 14.12
N TYR A 284 -28.58 23.66 14.56
CA TYR A 284 -29.12 23.58 15.92
C TYR A 284 -29.78 22.23 16.21
N GLY A 285 -30.54 21.68 15.26
CA GLY A 285 -31.14 20.35 15.40
C GLY A 285 -30.11 19.24 15.58
N LEU A 286 -28.94 19.35 14.94
CA LEU A 286 -27.82 18.42 15.12
C LEU A 286 -27.06 18.66 16.44
N TYR A 287 -26.80 19.92 16.79
CA TYR A 287 -26.05 20.29 17.99
C TYR A 287 -26.70 19.81 19.29
N ILE A 288 -28.03 19.88 19.38
CA ILE A 288 -28.76 19.53 20.60
C ILE A 288 -28.85 18.01 20.86
N ILE A 289 -28.45 17.18 19.91
CA ILE A 289 -28.49 15.72 20.06
C ILE A 289 -27.52 15.30 21.17
N GLY A 290 -28.02 14.54 22.15
CA GLY A 290 -27.22 14.10 23.30
C GLY A 290 -26.99 15.16 24.39
N LYS A 291 -27.54 16.38 24.24
CA LYS A 291 -27.39 17.47 25.21
C LYS A 291 -28.51 17.47 26.27
N SER A 292 -28.17 17.96 27.47
CA SER A 292 -29.16 18.18 28.53
C SER A 292 -30.06 19.38 28.24
N GLU A 293 -31.29 19.39 28.79
CA GLU A 293 -32.24 20.51 28.62
C GLU A 293 -31.65 21.88 29.01
N ARG A 294 -30.78 21.89 30.03
CA ARG A 294 -30.10 23.11 30.48
C ARG A 294 -29.24 23.75 29.39
N LEU A 295 -28.64 22.95 28.52
CA LEU A 295 -27.76 23.43 27.44
C LEU A 295 -28.54 23.74 26.16
N THR A 296 -29.68 23.07 25.96
CA THR A 296 -30.46 23.20 24.73
C THR A 296 -31.49 24.32 24.77
N GLN A 297 -32.01 24.72 25.94
CA GLN A 297 -32.98 25.82 26.01
C GLN A 297 -32.32 27.18 25.70
N PRO A 298 -32.70 27.87 24.60
CA PRO A 298 -32.07 29.12 24.24
C PRO A 298 -32.36 30.23 25.26
N ARG A 299 -31.31 30.83 25.81
CA ARG A 299 -31.45 32.00 26.68
C ARG A 299 -31.38 33.28 25.87
N THR A 300 -32.46 34.06 25.90
CA THR A 300 -32.50 35.38 25.27
C THR A 300 -31.72 36.41 26.11
N LEU A 301 -30.73 37.06 25.50
CA LEU A 301 -29.95 38.14 26.08
C LEU A 301 -30.41 39.49 25.52
N SER A 302 -30.31 40.56 26.32
CA SER A 302 -30.60 41.91 25.84
C SER A 302 -29.59 42.33 24.76
N ALA A 303 -29.94 43.25 23.87
CA ALA A 303 -29.00 43.76 22.87
C ALA A 303 -27.74 44.39 23.49
N THR A 304 -27.86 44.97 24.70
CA THR A 304 -26.75 45.54 25.46
C THR A 304 -25.82 44.48 26.03
N ASP A 305 -26.36 43.34 26.48
CA ASP A 305 -25.55 42.24 26.98
C ASP A 305 -24.85 41.50 25.84
N PHE A 306 -25.56 41.34 24.71
CA PHE A 306 -25.07 40.63 23.53
C PHE A 306 -23.84 41.30 22.90
N GLN A 307 -23.70 42.63 23.02
CA GLN A 307 -22.55 43.37 22.45
C GLN A 307 -21.20 43.02 23.11
N TYR A 308 -21.19 42.36 24.27
CA TYR A 308 -19.96 41.98 24.98
C TYR A 308 -19.30 40.71 24.42
N PHE A 309 -20.00 39.98 23.56
CA PHE A 309 -19.54 38.72 23.01
C PHE A 309 -18.89 38.94 21.64
N SER A 310 -17.80 38.22 21.37
CA SER A 310 -17.20 38.13 20.04
C SER A 310 -17.74 36.92 19.29
N ASN A 311 -17.75 36.99 17.96
CA ASN A 311 -18.03 35.80 17.14
C ASN A 311 -16.84 34.85 17.22
N SER A 312 -17.12 33.56 17.33
CA SER A 312 -16.12 32.51 17.19
C SER A 312 -15.53 32.52 15.79
N ALA A 313 -14.23 32.26 15.68
CA ALA A 313 -13.58 32.03 14.39
C ALA A 313 -13.88 30.64 13.83
N THR A 314 -14.31 29.71 14.68
CA THR A 314 -14.62 28.32 14.32
C THR A 314 -16.09 27.98 14.56
N SER A 315 -16.65 27.16 13.66
CA SER A 315 -17.96 26.55 13.85
C SER A 315 -17.90 25.52 14.98
N VAL A 316 -18.97 25.43 15.77
CA VAL A 316 -19.16 24.35 16.74
C VAL A 316 -19.55 23.03 16.05
N ILE A 317 -20.20 23.12 14.88
CA ILE A 317 -20.47 21.98 14.02
C ILE A 317 -19.24 21.73 13.15
N PRO A 318 -18.76 20.47 13.04
CA PRO A 318 -17.66 20.15 12.13
C PRO A 318 -17.95 20.59 10.70
N ASP A 319 -16.97 21.21 10.04
CA ASP A 319 -17.13 21.77 8.68
C ASP A 319 -17.46 20.69 7.63
N THR A 320 -17.10 19.43 7.91
CA THR A 320 -17.41 18.32 7.02
C THR A 320 -18.88 17.90 7.11
N TRP A 321 -19.59 18.17 8.21
CA TRP A 321 -20.98 17.72 8.36
C TRP A 321 -21.91 18.41 7.35
N PRO A 322 -22.99 17.73 6.93
CA PRO A 322 -24.03 18.36 6.12
C PRO A 322 -24.52 19.65 6.78
N SER A 323 -24.70 20.71 6.00
CA SER A 323 -25.23 22.00 6.48
C SER A 323 -26.74 22.14 6.26
N ASP A 324 -27.40 21.07 5.82
CA ASP A 324 -28.72 21.14 5.20
C ASP A 324 -29.40 19.77 5.21
N ALA A 325 -30.74 19.72 5.27
CA ALA A 325 -31.50 18.47 5.23
C ALA A 325 -31.23 17.65 3.96
N LEU A 326 -31.12 16.33 4.11
CA LEU A 326 -30.78 15.42 3.02
C LEU A 326 -32.03 14.75 2.44
N VAL A 327 -31.90 14.30 1.20
CA VAL A 327 -32.93 13.59 0.45
C VAL A 327 -32.59 12.10 0.51
N PRO A 328 -33.38 11.29 1.21
CA PRO A 328 -33.12 9.87 1.30
C PRO A 328 -33.41 9.18 -0.02
N THR A 329 -32.61 8.15 -0.31
CA THR A 329 -32.85 7.29 -1.46
C THR A 329 -34.03 6.35 -1.21
N GLN A 330 -34.93 6.21 -2.19
CA GLN A 330 -36.02 5.23 -2.13
C GLN A 330 -35.42 3.80 -2.23
N GLY A 331 -35.82 2.92 -1.30
CA GLY A 331 -35.27 1.57 -1.17
C GLY A 331 -35.49 0.70 -2.42
N GLY A 332 -34.41 0.04 -2.88
CA GLY A 332 -34.35 -0.78 -4.09
C GLY A 332 -33.40 -0.26 -5.18
N SER A 333 -32.76 0.89 -4.98
CA SER A 333 -31.85 1.54 -5.94
C SER A 333 -30.38 1.23 -5.62
N SER A 334 -29.54 0.99 -6.63
CA SER A 334 -28.08 0.90 -6.45
C SER A 334 -27.48 2.28 -6.16
N ALA A 335 -26.54 2.34 -5.21
CA ALA A 335 -25.77 3.55 -4.89
C ALA A 335 -24.41 3.49 -5.58
N CYS A 336 -24.05 4.55 -6.29
CA CYS A 336 -22.83 4.61 -7.08
C CYS A 336 -21.87 5.67 -6.54
N ALA A 337 -20.63 5.28 -6.32
CA ALA A 337 -19.51 6.21 -6.30
C ALA A 337 -19.14 6.54 -7.74
N VAL A 338 -19.05 7.81 -8.09
CA VAL A 338 -18.70 8.29 -9.43
C VAL A 338 -17.45 9.15 -9.35
N TYR A 339 -16.39 8.74 -10.05
CA TYR A 339 -15.13 9.46 -10.12
C TYR A 339 -14.80 9.84 -11.56
N PRO A 340 -14.75 11.15 -11.90
CA PRO A 340 -14.33 11.58 -13.22
C PRO A 340 -12.82 11.46 -13.39
N LEU A 341 -12.40 10.87 -14.51
CA LEU A 341 -11.01 10.77 -14.91
C LEU A 341 -10.56 12.09 -15.56
N SER A 342 -10.22 13.09 -14.74
CA SER A 342 -9.71 14.36 -15.27
C SER A 342 -8.34 14.21 -15.94
N SER A 343 -8.07 15.01 -16.97
CA SER A 343 -6.73 15.13 -17.58
C SER A 343 -5.69 15.58 -16.56
N SER A 344 -4.48 15.03 -16.65
CA SER A 344 -3.33 15.40 -15.82
C SER A 344 -3.03 16.90 -15.89
N GLY A 345 -2.69 17.51 -14.74
CA GLY A 345 -1.80 18.67 -14.72
C GLY A 345 -2.32 20.09 -14.39
N LYS A 346 -3.54 20.31 -13.86
CA LYS A 346 -3.94 21.63 -13.28
C LYS A 346 -5.34 21.73 -12.64
N ALA A 347 -6.16 20.69 -12.70
CA ALA A 347 -7.49 20.71 -12.09
C ALA A 347 -7.43 20.27 -10.63
N THR A 348 -8.24 20.89 -9.77
CA THR A 348 -8.53 20.42 -8.41
C THR A 348 -8.80 18.91 -8.43
N PRO A 349 -8.25 18.11 -7.50
CA PRO A 349 -8.50 16.68 -7.43
C PRO A 349 -10.00 16.43 -7.56
N SER A 350 -10.38 15.58 -8.50
CA SER A 350 -11.78 15.16 -8.57
C SER A 350 -12.05 14.31 -7.34
N GLN A 351 -13.13 14.57 -6.62
CA GLN A 351 -13.57 13.71 -5.54
C GLN A 351 -14.61 12.72 -6.08
N ALA A 352 -14.70 11.54 -5.47
CA ALA A 352 -15.84 10.68 -5.70
C ALA A 352 -17.13 11.43 -5.36
N GLN A 353 -18.20 11.16 -6.08
CA GLN A 353 -19.52 11.73 -5.80
C GLN A 353 -20.53 10.61 -5.72
N LEU A 354 -21.40 10.65 -4.72
CA LEU A 354 -22.54 9.78 -4.62
C LEU A 354 -23.52 10.11 -5.75
N ALA A 355 -23.91 9.09 -6.49
CA ALA A 355 -24.96 9.16 -7.50
C ALA A 355 -25.89 7.95 -7.34
N ILE A 356 -27.18 8.15 -7.58
CA ILE A 356 -28.18 7.08 -7.49
C ILE A 356 -28.57 6.65 -8.89
N ALA A 357 -28.46 5.36 -9.19
CA ALA A 357 -28.70 4.89 -10.54
C ALA A 357 -30.20 4.73 -10.85
N GLY A 358 -30.61 5.31 -11.98
CA GLY A 358 -31.82 4.94 -12.72
C GLY A 358 -31.55 4.46 -14.15
N ASP A 359 -30.28 4.35 -14.56
CA ASP A 359 -29.87 4.16 -15.98
C ASP A 359 -28.70 3.18 -16.20
N HIS A 360 -28.19 2.53 -15.15
CA HIS A 360 -27.10 1.56 -15.28
C HIS A 360 -27.67 0.16 -15.05
N GLY A 361 -27.98 -0.53 -16.14
CA GLY A 361 -28.64 -1.84 -16.13
C GLY A 361 -27.92 -2.85 -15.25
N ALA A 362 -28.35 -2.95 -13.99
CA ALA A 362 -27.94 -4.01 -13.08
C ALA A 362 -28.36 -5.36 -13.66
N PRO A 363 -27.51 -6.41 -13.57
CA PRO A 363 -27.91 -7.75 -13.96
C PRO A 363 -29.09 -8.20 -13.09
N ALA A 364 -30.24 -8.44 -13.72
CA ALA A 364 -31.40 -8.99 -13.03
C ALA A 364 -31.16 -10.49 -12.75
N GLY A 365 -30.85 -10.82 -11.49
CA GLY A 365 -30.86 -12.19 -10.97
C GLY A 365 -29.52 -12.92 -11.06
N GLY A 366 -28.76 -12.92 -9.96
CA GLY A 366 -27.53 -13.69 -9.78
C GLY A 366 -27.13 -13.78 -8.31
N LYS A 367 -26.20 -14.70 -7.98
CA LYS A 367 -25.51 -14.69 -6.67
C LYS A 367 -24.72 -13.38 -6.53
N ARG A 368 -24.50 -12.90 -5.29
CA ARG A 368 -23.67 -11.73 -5.00
C ARG A 368 -22.31 -11.89 -5.71
N SER A 369 -22.01 -11.02 -6.67
CA SER A 369 -20.80 -11.09 -7.50
C SER A 369 -20.35 -9.68 -7.81
N ASP A 370 -19.06 -9.44 -7.64
CA ASP A 370 -18.45 -8.19 -8.07
C ASP A 370 -18.06 -8.30 -9.55
N SER A 371 -18.30 -7.25 -10.32
CA SER A 371 -17.98 -7.21 -11.75
C SER A 371 -17.30 -5.90 -12.14
N VAL A 372 -16.42 -6.00 -13.13
CA VAL A 372 -15.81 -4.84 -13.79
C VAL A 372 -16.16 -4.88 -15.27
N THR A 373 -16.67 -3.78 -15.79
CA THR A 373 -17.03 -3.64 -17.20
C THR A 373 -16.35 -2.41 -17.81
N MET A 374 -15.62 -2.61 -18.90
CA MET A 374 -15.05 -1.54 -19.71
C MET A 374 -16.03 -1.18 -20.85
N ARG A 375 -16.45 0.08 -20.94
CA ARG A 375 -17.37 0.61 -21.98
C ARG A 375 -16.70 1.71 -22.79
N ASP A 376 -17.04 1.78 -24.09
CA ASP A 376 -16.62 2.85 -25.00
C ASP A 376 -15.10 3.03 -25.16
N GLY A 377 -14.33 1.99 -24.87
CA GLY A 377 -12.88 1.90 -25.00
C GLY A 377 -12.40 0.48 -24.69
N THR A 378 -11.10 0.23 -24.79
CA THR A 378 -10.53 -1.10 -24.52
C THR A 378 -9.79 -1.20 -23.18
N GLY A 379 -9.66 -0.10 -22.45
CA GLY A 379 -8.95 -0.09 -21.17
C GLY A 379 -8.73 1.32 -20.62
N ALA A 380 -7.98 1.45 -19.54
CA ALA A 380 -7.63 2.73 -18.94
C ALA A 380 -6.17 2.70 -18.45
N LEU A 381 -5.54 3.88 -18.37
CA LEU A 381 -4.20 4.04 -17.81
C LEU A 381 -4.30 5.03 -16.66
N VAL A 382 -4.16 4.52 -15.43
CA VAL A 382 -4.42 5.30 -14.22
C VAL A 382 -3.25 5.30 -13.28
N ARG A 383 -3.02 6.41 -12.58
CA ARG A 383 -2.07 6.51 -11.47
C ARG A 383 -2.83 6.48 -10.17
N ALA A 384 -2.61 5.45 -9.35
CA ALA A 384 -3.18 5.37 -8.02
C ALA A 384 -2.29 6.15 -7.05
N ALA A 385 -2.77 7.30 -6.59
CA ALA A 385 -2.06 8.23 -5.72
C ALA A 385 -2.77 8.36 -4.36
N ILE A 386 -2.05 8.83 -3.34
CA ILE A 386 -2.66 9.16 -2.04
C ILE A 386 -2.67 10.66 -1.86
N GLY A 387 -3.79 11.19 -1.37
CA GLY A 387 -3.99 12.62 -1.23
C GLY A 387 -3.90 13.34 -2.58
N THR A 388 -3.11 14.42 -2.63
CA THR A 388 -2.93 15.27 -3.81
C THR A 388 -1.62 15.02 -4.55
N SER A 389 -0.87 13.99 -4.15
CA SER A 389 0.45 13.69 -4.71
C SER A 389 0.37 13.31 -6.20
N SER A 390 1.38 13.73 -6.96
CA SER A 390 1.63 13.20 -8.31
C SER A 390 2.38 11.86 -8.28
N GLU A 391 2.76 11.41 -7.08
CA GLU A 391 3.44 10.15 -6.81
C GLU A 391 2.42 9.01 -6.68
N GLY A 392 2.83 7.80 -7.06
CA GLY A 392 1.96 6.63 -7.07
C GLY A 392 2.20 5.71 -8.26
N THR A 393 1.76 4.46 -8.12
CA THR A 393 1.94 3.42 -9.14
C THR A 393 0.99 3.66 -10.32
N VAL A 394 1.52 3.55 -11.55
CA VAL A 394 0.68 3.53 -12.76
C VAL A 394 0.17 2.11 -12.99
N PHE A 395 -1.11 1.99 -13.31
CA PHE A 395 -1.77 0.73 -13.65
C PHE A 395 -2.31 0.82 -15.07
N ALA A 396 -2.01 -0.18 -15.88
CA ALA A 396 -2.72 -0.41 -17.13
C ALA A 396 -3.90 -1.36 -16.85
N ILE A 397 -5.11 -0.88 -17.05
CA ILE A 397 -6.35 -1.65 -16.90
C ILE A 397 -6.76 -2.13 -18.29
N ASP A 398 -6.78 -3.45 -18.48
CA ASP A 398 -7.12 -4.04 -19.79
C ASP A 398 -8.64 -4.12 -20.04
N SER A 399 -9.02 -4.71 -21.17
CA SER A 399 -10.43 -4.85 -21.56
C SER A 399 -11.24 -5.82 -20.70
N THR A 400 -10.56 -6.65 -19.90
CA THR A 400 -11.18 -7.53 -18.92
C THR A 400 -11.44 -6.82 -17.59
N GLY A 401 -10.90 -5.61 -17.42
CA GLY A 401 -10.94 -4.87 -16.16
C GLY A 401 -9.83 -5.25 -15.18
N THR A 402 -8.82 -6.03 -15.61
CA THR A 402 -7.69 -6.41 -14.77
C THR A 402 -6.66 -5.27 -14.76
N ALA A 403 -6.26 -4.83 -13.56
CA ALA A 403 -5.28 -3.76 -13.35
C ALA A 403 -3.88 -4.33 -13.22
N TYR A 404 -3.00 -4.05 -14.17
CA TYR A 404 -1.60 -4.47 -14.16
C TYR A 404 -0.70 -3.32 -13.69
N PRO A 405 -0.05 -3.43 -12.52
CA PRO A 405 0.86 -2.39 -12.04
C PRO A 405 2.09 -2.28 -12.94
N ILE A 406 2.51 -1.04 -13.19
CA ILE A 406 3.73 -0.61 -13.87
C ILE A 406 4.53 0.22 -12.85
N PRO A 407 5.32 -0.44 -11.97
CA PRO A 407 6.03 0.24 -10.90
C PRO A 407 7.03 1.27 -11.42
N ASP A 408 7.83 0.88 -12.43
CA ASP A 408 8.85 1.74 -13.04
C ASP A 408 8.26 2.57 -14.20
N SER A 409 7.28 3.43 -13.91
CA SER A 409 6.55 4.19 -14.94
C SER A 409 7.34 5.37 -15.55
N SER A 410 8.64 5.19 -15.80
CA SER A 410 9.45 6.20 -16.47
C SER A 410 8.96 6.47 -17.89
N GLU A 411 9.27 7.66 -18.42
CA GLU A 411 8.86 8.07 -19.77
C GLU A 411 9.28 7.03 -20.84
N GLU A 412 10.44 6.41 -20.70
CA GLU A 412 10.91 5.35 -21.61
C GLU A 412 10.08 4.06 -21.49
N ILE A 413 9.72 3.63 -20.27
CA ILE A 413 8.91 2.43 -20.07
C ILE A 413 7.48 2.62 -20.59
N LEU A 414 6.88 3.79 -20.34
CA LEU A 414 5.58 4.14 -20.92
C LEU A 414 5.65 4.11 -22.45
N LYS A 415 6.68 4.70 -23.06
CA LYS A 415 6.89 4.66 -24.52
C LYS A 415 7.05 3.24 -25.06
N ARG A 416 7.76 2.35 -24.35
CA ARG A 416 7.87 0.92 -24.73
C ARG A 416 6.51 0.23 -24.77
N LEU A 417 5.63 0.57 -23.83
CA LEU A 417 4.27 0.05 -23.78
C LEU A 417 3.32 0.74 -24.77
N GLY A 418 3.69 1.91 -25.30
CA GLY A 418 2.95 2.66 -26.31
C GLY A 418 2.21 3.88 -25.77
N TYR A 419 2.62 4.39 -24.60
CA TYR A 419 1.98 5.49 -23.89
C TYR A 419 2.92 6.69 -23.69
N SER A 420 2.34 7.83 -23.33
CA SER A 420 3.02 8.99 -22.74
C SER A 420 2.44 9.33 -21.37
N ASP A 421 3.07 10.25 -20.63
CA ASP A 421 2.52 10.75 -19.36
C ASP A 421 1.16 11.45 -19.52
N ASP A 422 0.88 12.00 -20.71
CA ASP A 422 -0.42 12.63 -21.03
C ASP A 422 -1.56 11.61 -21.14
N ASP A 423 -1.25 10.32 -21.30
CA ASP A 423 -2.23 9.24 -21.32
C ASP A 423 -2.67 8.83 -19.90
N VAL A 424 -1.87 9.13 -18.88
CA VAL A 424 -2.10 8.71 -17.49
C VAL A 424 -3.14 9.60 -16.80
N ARG A 425 -4.08 8.99 -16.07
CA ARG A 425 -5.12 9.69 -15.29
C ARG A 425 -4.97 9.42 -13.79
N THR A 426 -4.94 10.43 -12.94
CA THR A 426 -4.77 10.23 -11.49
C THR A 426 -6.09 9.88 -10.81
N ILE A 427 -6.05 8.85 -9.97
CA ILE A 427 -7.14 8.38 -9.12
C ILE A 427 -6.64 8.20 -7.67
N PRO A 428 -7.49 8.35 -6.64
CA PRO A 428 -7.14 7.99 -5.27
C PRO A 428 -6.87 6.48 -5.16
N ARG A 429 -5.96 6.07 -4.26
CA ARG A 429 -5.56 4.66 -4.10
C ARG A 429 -6.72 3.69 -3.86
N ALA A 430 -7.76 4.11 -3.14
CA ALA A 430 -8.94 3.26 -2.90
C ALA A 430 -9.64 2.84 -4.20
N TRP A 431 -9.52 3.63 -5.28
CA TRP A 431 -10.15 3.33 -6.56
C TRP A 431 -9.45 2.22 -7.33
N ILE A 432 -8.19 1.87 -7.07
CA ILE A 432 -7.57 0.73 -7.76
C ILE A 432 -7.98 -0.60 -7.13
N ASP A 433 -8.43 -0.61 -5.86
CA ASP A 433 -8.82 -1.84 -5.15
C ASP A 433 -10.15 -2.43 -5.62
N VAL A 434 -10.95 -1.68 -6.39
CA VAL A 434 -12.18 -2.21 -7.02
C VAL A 434 -11.89 -3.06 -8.26
N PHE A 435 -10.64 -3.07 -8.75
CA PHE A 435 -10.22 -3.82 -9.92
C PHE A 435 -9.50 -5.12 -9.49
N PRO A 436 -9.73 -6.25 -10.16
CA PRO A 436 -8.87 -7.42 -10.05
C PRO A 436 -7.41 -7.05 -10.36
N GLN A 437 -6.48 -7.49 -9.52
CA GLN A 437 -5.06 -7.17 -9.68
C GLN A 437 -4.36 -8.21 -10.55
N GLY A 438 -3.57 -7.73 -11.51
CA GLY A 438 -2.70 -8.52 -12.38
C GLY A 438 -1.25 -8.56 -11.88
N VAL A 439 -0.40 -9.24 -12.65
CA VAL A 439 1.06 -9.30 -12.37
C VAL A 439 1.75 -7.95 -12.64
N ARG A 440 2.88 -7.68 -11.97
CA ARG A 440 3.65 -6.45 -12.20
C ARG A 440 4.37 -6.49 -13.55
N LEU A 441 4.34 -5.37 -14.24
CA LEU A 441 4.94 -5.20 -15.57
C LEU A 441 6.31 -4.52 -15.44
N THR A 442 7.33 -5.29 -15.04
CA THR A 442 8.71 -4.80 -14.86
C THR A 442 9.64 -5.32 -15.95
N THR A 443 10.70 -4.57 -16.26
CA THR A 443 11.73 -5.01 -17.22
C THR A 443 12.53 -6.22 -16.70
N ALA A 444 12.76 -6.28 -15.39
CA ALA A 444 13.45 -7.38 -14.73
C ALA A 444 12.67 -8.70 -14.85
N ALA A 445 11.37 -8.68 -14.58
CA ALA A 445 10.52 -9.87 -14.74
C ALA A 445 10.41 -10.28 -16.22
N ALA A 446 10.33 -9.31 -17.14
CA ALA A 446 10.28 -9.59 -18.57
C ALA A 446 11.54 -10.30 -19.10
N GLY A 447 12.71 -10.00 -18.55
CA GLY A 447 14.00 -10.58 -18.95
C GLY A 447 14.33 -11.91 -18.28
N SER A 448 13.54 -12.33 -17.31
CA SER A 448 13.78 -13.51 -16.48
C SER A 448 13.02 -14.73 -17.02
N ALA A 449 13.42 -15.93 -16.57
CA ALA A 449 12.69 -17.16 -16.88
C ALA A 449 11.28 -17.12 -16.26
N PRO A 450 10.23 -17.57 -16.97
CA PRO A 450 8.87 -17.58 -16.43
C PRO A 450 8.80 -18.48 -15.19
N THR A 451 8.51 -17.87 -14.04
CA THR A 451 8.32 -18.54 -12.75
C THR A 451 6.94 -18.17 -12.19
N ALA A 452 6.37 -19.03 -11.35
CA ALA A 452 5.18 -18.68 -10.57
C ALA A 452 5.64 -17.86 -9.35
N SER A 453 5.12 -16.62 -9.20
CA SER A 453 5.44 -15.53 -8.23
C SER A 453 6.86 -14.97 -8.34
N ALA A 454 7.09 -13.73 -8.86
CA ALA A 454 6.84 -12.37 -8.29
C ALA A 454 7.85 -12.03 -7.16
N ASP A 455 8.50 -10.87 -7.05
CA ASP A 455 8.70 -9.65 -7.88
C ASP A 455 9.57 -8.70 -7.03
N ALA A 456 10.66 -8.09 -7.53
CA ALA A 456 11.09 -6.71 -7.17
C ALA A 456 12.51 -6.36 -7.68
N SER A 457 12.62 -5.30 -8.46
CA SER A 457 13.77 -4.39 -8.50
C SER A 457 13.24 -3.00 -8.93
N ALA A 458 13.79 -1.96 -8.32
CA ALA A 458 13.21 -0.63 -8.09
C ALA A 458 13.61 0.48 -9.10
N MET A 459 12.97 1.66 -8.99
CA MET A 459 13.52 3.06 -9.01
C MET A 459 12.36 4.09 -9.10
N SER A 460 12.38 5.37 -8.65
CA SER A 460 13.33 6.27 -7.95
C SER A 460 12.57 7.56 -7.52
N VAL A 461 12.82 8.10 -6.33
CA VAL A 461 12.22 9.36 -5.79
C VAL A 461 13.26 10.50 -5.78
N ASP A 462 12.77 11.73 -5.94
CA ASP A 462 13.43 12.99 -6.37
C ASP A 462 14.68 13.51 -5.59
N ALA A 463 15.42 14.38 -6.29
CA ALA A 463 16.71 14.98 -5.91
C ALA A 463 16.73 15.82 -4.61
N ALA A 464 15.58 16.26 -4.09
CA ALA A 464 15.53 17.10 -2.88
C ALA A 464 15.65 16.28 -1.57
N MET A 465 15.13 15.05 -1.56
CA MET A 465 15.36 14.12 -0.44
C MET A 465 16.74 13.46 -0.52
N ALA A 466 17.31 13.36 -1.74
CA ALA A 466 18.69 12.96 -1.94
C ALA A 466 19.69 13.97 -1.35
N ASP A 467 19.45 15.29 -1.52
CA ASP A 467 20.25 16.36 -0.89
C ASP A 467 20.20 16.30 0.65
N ALA A 468 19.03 15.99 1.23
CA ALA A 468 18.88 15.85 2.69
C ALA A 468 19.64 14.64 3.25
N GLN A 469 19.79 13.56 2.47
CA GLN A 469 20.58 12.39 2.85
C GLN A 469 22.09 12.64 2.75
N GLU A 470 22.55 13.36 1.72
CA GLU A 470 23.97 13.70 1.54
C GLU A 470 24.49 14.60 2.70
N GLN A 471 23.57 15.27 3.41
CA GLN A 471 23.82 16.19 4.52
C GLN A 471 23.46 15.63 5.90
N CYS A 472 23.14 14.33 6.02
CA CYS A 472 22.86 13.66 7.31
C CYS A 472 24.13 13.47 8.15
N GLN A 473 24.64 14.58 8.69
CA GLN A 473 25.79 14.59 9.60
C GLN A 473 25.42 15.30 10.89
N ALA A 474 25.49 14.58 12.01
CA ALA A 474 25.25 15.13 13.33
C ALA A 474 26.12 16.40 13.57
N GLY A 475 25.49 17.50 13.96
CA GLY A 475 26.13 18.79 14.20
C GLY A 475 26.22 19.73 12.99
N VAL A 476 25.70 19.34 11.82
CA VAL A 476 25.47 20.23 10.67
C VAL A 476 23.99 20.57 10.62
N GLU A 477 23.61 21.84 10.82
CA GLU A 477 22.21 22.26 10.77
C GLU A 477 21.64 22.03 9.36
N ASN A 478 20.64 21.14 9.26
CA ASN A 478 19.90 20.83 8.05
C ASN A 478 18.43 20.66 8.43
N TYR A 479 17.54 21.45 7.82
CA TYR A 479 16.10 21.31 8.00
C TYR A 479 15.44 20.90 6.70
N ILE A 480 14.58 19.89 6.77
CA ILE A 480 13.74 19.51 5.64
C ILE A 480 12.65 20.58 5.51
N THR A 481 12.73 21.40 4.48
CA THR A 481 11.78 22.52 4.23
C THR A 481 10.60 22.12 3.34
N GLN A 482 10.68 20.96 2.68
CA GLN A 482 9.60 20.40 1.89
C GLN A 482 8.74 19.50 2.76
N GLN A 483 7.45 19.47 2.50
CA GLN A 483 6.52 18.62 3.23
C GLN A 483 6.83 17.14 2.94
N PRO A 484 7.12 16.31 3.96
CA PRO A 484 7.31 14.88 3.78
C PRO A 484 6.05 14.21 3.20
N TRP A 485 6.22 13.21 2.33
CA TRP A 485 5.11 12.48 1.71
C TRP A 485 4.19 11.80 2.75
N THR A 486 4.73 11.40 3.90
CA THR A 486 3.96 10.82 5.00
C THR A 486 3.07 11.85 5.69
N ASN A 487 3.43 13.13 5.68
CA ASN A 487 2.56 14.20 6.19
C ASN A 487 1.33 14.37 5.30
N ASP A 488 1.51 14.27 3.98
CA ASP A 488 0.43 14.29 2.99
C ASP A 488 -0.43 13.02 3.05
N LEU A 489 0.21 11.86 3.22
CA LEU A 489 -0.46 10.57 3.36
C LEU A 489 -1.49 10.57 4.49
N PHE A 490 -1.13 11.11 5.65
CA PHE A 490 -1.97 11.05 6.84
C PHE A 490 -2.83 12.29 7.10
N ASP A 491 -2.62 13.37 6.36
CA ASP A 491 -3.19 14.70 6.64
C ASP A 491 -3.03 15.06 8.14
N LEU A 492 -1.78 15.32 8.53
CA LEU A 492 -1.43 15.56 9.94
C LEU A 492 -2.24 16.69 10.58
N ASP A 493 -2.64 17.71 9.80
CA ASP A 493 -3.43 18.81 10.35
C ASP A 493 -4.83 18.35 10.74
N THR A 494 -5.46 17.48 9.94
CA THR A 494 -6.74 16.86 10.31
C THR A 494 -6.58 15.86 11.44
N LEU A 495 -5.53 15.04 11.39
CA LEU A 495 -5.26 14.03 12.42
C LEU A 495 -5.01 14.66 13.80
N HIS A 496 -4.18 15.70 13.87
CA HIS A 496 -3.84 16.38 15.13
C HIS A 496 -5.01 17.17 15.74
N ARG A 497 -6.07 17.49 14.98
CA ARG A 497 -7.32 18.03 15.54
C ARG A 497 -8.11 16.98 16.33
N GLN A 498 -7.92 15.68 16.02
CA GLN A 498 -8.62 14.58 16.70
C GLN A 498 -7.84 14.05 17.90
N SER A 499 -6.53 13.90 17.78
CA SER A 499 -5.63 13.46 18.85
C SER A 499 -4.19 13.84 18.53
N THR A 500 -3.40 14.13 19.56
CA THR A 500 -1.96 14.46 19.45
C THR A 500 -1.06 13.48 20.22
N GLY A 501 -1.65 12.49 20.89
CA GLY A 501 -0.92 11.56 21.77
C GLY A 501 -0.66 12.12 23.18
N GLU A 502 -1.31 13.21 23.56
CA GLU A 502 -1.18 13.82 24.88
C GLU A 502 -1.46 12.81 26.01
N GLY A 503 -0.61 12.80 27.05
CA GLY A 503 -0.76 11.93 28.22
C GLY A 503 -0.31 10.47 28.00
N VAL A 504 0.13 10.12 26.79
CA VAL A 504 0.63 8.78 26.48
C VAL A 504 2.16 8.75 26.47
N THR A 505 2.72 7.76 27.14
CA THR A 505 4.15 7.45 27.16
C THR A 505 4.44 6.29 26.22
N VAL A 506 5.35 6.54 25.27
CA VAL A 506 5.87 5.56 24.31
C VAL A 506 7.30 5.21 24.69
N ALA A 507 7.53 3.96 25.08
CA ALA A 507 8.88 3.46 25.31
C ALA A 507 9.55 3.12 23.98
N VAL A 508 10.75 3.67 23.75
CA VAL A 508 11.55 3.40 22.56
C VAL A 508 12.72 2.52 22.99
N ILE A 509 12.60 1.21 22.75
CA ILE A 509 13.66 0.22 23.05
C ILE A 509 14.60 0.14 21.85
N ASP A 510 15.68 0.93 21.88
CA ASP A 510 16.55 1.16 20.71
C ASP A 510 18.00 1.58 21.10
N SER A 511 18.67 2.41 20.29
CA SER A 511 20.04 2.91 20.50
C SER A 511 20.16 4.07 21.48
N GLY A 512 19.05 4.50 22.07
CA GLY A 512 18.93 5.73 22.88
C GLY A 512 18.21 6.84 22.11
N VAL A 513 17.96 7.97 22.77
CA VAL A 513 17.30 9.15 22.15
C VAL A 513 18.02 10.41 22.59
N ASP A 514 18.46 11.25 21.66
CA ASP A 514 19.08 12.54 21.99
C ASP A 514 18.04 13.55 22.53
N VAL A 515 18.10 13.83 23.83
CA VAL A 515 17.21 14.82 24.49
C VAL A 515 17.53 16.27 24.11
N ASP A 516 18.75 16.55 23.66
CA ASP A 516 19.15 17.90 23.25
C ASP A 516 18.65 18.26 21.84
N ASN A 517 18.01 17.30 21.16
CA ASN A 517 17.39 17.51 19.86
C ASN A 517 16.21 18.51 19.97
N PRO A 518 16.21 19.63 19.21
CA PRO A 518 15.14 20.63 19.24
C PRO A 518 13.74 20.09 18.93
N HIS A 519 13.62 19.09 18.05
CA HIS A 519 12.35 18.44 17.75
C HIS A 519 11.87 17.55 18.91
N LEU A 520 12.72 17.11 19.82
CA LEU A 520 12.35 16.23 20.94
C LEU A 520 12.37 16.95 22.28
N LYS A 521 12.53 18.28 22.26
CA LYS A 521 12.50 19.12 23.44
C LYS A 521 11.17 18.93 24.18
N ASP A 522 11.28 18.71 25.49
CA ASP A 522 10.16 18.44 26.41
C ASP A 522 9.33 17.19 26.05
N ALA A 523 9.75 16.40 25.07
CA ALA A 523 9.13 15.13 24.70
C ALA A 523 9.75 13.94 25.43
N VAL A 524 11.03 14.01 25.84
CA VAL A 524 11.78 12.87 26.38
C VAL A 524 11.89 12.94 27.90
N ILE A 525 11.57 11.83 28.58
CA ILE A 525 11.74 11.67 30.04
C ILE A 525 12.88 10.69 30.37
N PRO A 526 13.50 10.74 31.56
CA PRO A 526 14.61 9.85 31.89
C PRO A 526 14.19 8.38 31.86
N GLY A 527 14.90 7.56 31.09
CA GLY A 527 14.72 6.10 31.04
C GLY A 527 15.94 5.36 31.60
N ILE A 528 16.42 4.35 30.86
CA ILE A 528 17.54 3.49 31.29
C ILE A 528 18.42 3.08 30.10
N SER A 529 19.68 2.77 30.38
CA SER A 529 20.60 2.11 29.46
C SER A 529 21.06 0.76 30.02
N TYR A 530 21.00 -0.27 29.17
CA TYR A 530 21.50 -1.62 29.44
C TYR A 530 22.94 -1.82 28.93
N LEU A 531 23.60 -0.78 28.43
CA LEU A 531 25.00 -0.82 28.02
C LEU A 531 25.91 -0.77 29.24
N ALA A 532 26.84 -1.72 29.34
CA ALA A 532 27.75 -1.84 30.48
C ALA A 532 28.63 -0.59 30.68
N ASP A 533 28.96 0.10 29.59
CA ASP A 533 29.89 1.24 29.57
C ASP A 533 29.18 2.61 29.64
N ASP A 534 27.83 2.62 29.67
CA ASP A 534 27.02 3.84 29.77
C ASP A 534 25.70 3.58 30.54
N PRO A 535 25.75 3.39 31.87
CA PRO A 535 24.57 3.11 32.70
C PRO A 535 23.80 4.40 33.04
N THR A 536 23.51 5.21 32.02
CA THR A 536 22.73 6.45 32.15
C THR A 536 21.24 6.18 31.90
N ASN A 537 20.50 7.23 31.56
CA ASN A 537 19.05 7.25 31.45
C ASN A 537 18.54 7.06 30.00
N GLY A 538 19.38 6.57 29.09
CA GLY A 538 19.02 6.35 27.69
C GLY A 538 18.82 7.62 26.85
N MET A 539 18.99 8.82 27.43
CA MET A 539 18.81 10.13 26.77
C MET A 539 20.00 10.56 25.90
N THR A 540 20.89 9.62 25.58
CA THR A 540 22.03 9.81 24.68
C THR A 540 21.95 8.77 23.57
N ASP A 541 22.10 9.23 22.33
CA ASP A 541 22.12 8.36 21.16
C ASP A 541 23.36 8.65 20.32
N THR A 542 24.25 7.67 20.24
CA THR A 542 25.48 7.76 19.44
C THR A 542 25.34 7.11 18.07
N TYR A 543 24.22 6.45 17.81
CA TYR A 543 23.96 5.71 16.56
C TYR A 543 22.93 6.39 15.66
N SER A 544 22.06 7.24 16.23
CA SER A 544 20.97 8.00 15.61
C SER A 544 19.65 7.27 15.35
N HIS A 545 19.62 5.93 15.39
CA HIS A 545 18.42 5.17 15.03
C HIS A 545 17.26 5.39 16.00
N GLY A 546 17.51 5.34 17.32
CA GLY A 546 16.47 5.58 18.32
C GLY A 546 15.96 7.02 18.31
N THR A 547 16.83 8.00 18.05
CA THR A 547 16.43 9.40 17.85
C THR A 547 15.56 9.56 16.61
N ALA A 548 15.88 8.88 15.51
CA ALA A 548 15.06 8.89 14.30
C ALA A 548 13.69 8.22 14.52
N VAL A 549 13.63 7.12 15.25
CA VAL A 549 12.37 6.47 15.65
C VAL A 549 11.54 7.42 16.53
N ALA A 550 12.16 8.05 17.54
CA ALA A 550 11.49 9.01 18.41
C ALA A 550 10.99 10.25 17.64
N GLY A 551 11.72 10.69 16.62
CA GLY A 551 11.31 11.79 15.74
C GLY A 551 10.05 11.48 14.94
N ILE A 552 9.95 10.29 14.34
CA ILE A 552 8.73 9.84 13.63
C ILE A 552 7.53 9.81 14.59
N ILE A 553 7.75 9.38 15.82
CA ILE A 553 6.68 9.28 16.82
C ILE A 553 6.27 10.67 17.31
N ALA A 554 7.22 11.48 17.77
CA ALA A 554 6.95 12.59 18.67
C ALA A 554 7.70 13.90 18.33
N ALA A 555 8.26 14.05 17.12
CA ALA A 555 8.88 15.32 16.74
C ALA A 555 7.89 16.50 16.88
N ARG A 556 8.30 17.50 17.65
CA ARG A 556 7.66 18.81 17.79
C ARG A 556 8.00 19.67 16.58
N GLU A 557 7.20 20.70 16.36
CA GLU A 557 7.48 21.68 15.31
C GLU A 557 8.70 22.53 15.66
N VAL A 558 9.62 22.65 14.71
CA VAL A 558 10.77 23.56 14.78
C VAL A 558 10.66 24.55 13.62
N GLN A 559 10.87 25.84 13.92
CA GLN A 559 10.74 26.90 12.91
C GLN A 559 11.71 26.67 11.74
N GLY A 560 11.17 26.51 10.54
CA GLY A 560 11.96 26.27 9.32
C GLY A 560 12.09 24.79 8.93
N SER A 561 11.64 23.87 9.79
CA SER A 561 11.52 22.45 9.48
C SER A 561 10.07 22.05 9.19
N SER A 562 9.90 21.08 8.29
CA SER A 562 8.64 20.41 7.97
C SER A 562 8.53 19.02 8.62
N VAL A 563 9.55 18.59 9.38
CA VAL A 563 9.51 17.34 10.16
C VAL A 563 8.57 17.52 11.35
N ARG A 564 7.59 16.62 11.45
CA ARG A 564 6.59 16.55 12.53
C ARG A 564 6.35 15.07 12.86
N GLY A 565 6.25 14.75 14.13
CA GLY A 565 5.88 13.41 14.57
C GLY A 565 4.39 13.18 14.35
N LEU A 566 4.00 11.91 14.17
CA LEU A 566 2.59 11.53 14.01
C LEU A 566 1.80 11.70 15.34
N ALA A 567 2.46 11.58 16.49
CA ALA A 567 1.91 11.82 17.83
C ALA A 567 2.74 12.90 18.57
N PRO A 568 2.66 14.17 18.15
CA PRO A 568 3.57 15.24 18.56
C PRO A 568 3.37 15.73 19.99
N GLN A 569 2.51 15.12 20.80
CA GLN A 569 2.41 15.38 22.24
C GLN A 569 2.59 14.12 23.09
N ALA A 570 2.93 12.99 22.47
CA ALA A 570 3.39 11.81 23.20
C ALA A 570 4.71 12.09 23.94
N THR A 571 4.88 11.40 25.06
CA THR A 571 6.11 11.39 25.86
C THR A 571 6.96 10.18 25.49
N ILE A 572 8.25 10.36 25.27
CA ILE A 572 9.20 9.31 24.92
C ILE A 572 9.96 8.85 26.16
N LEU A 573 9.89 7.54 26.45
CA LEU A 573 10.72 6.87 27.46
C LEU A 573 11.84 6.10 26.72
N PRO A 574 13.09 6.61 26.68
CA PRO A 574 14.16 5.97 25.94
C PRO A 574 14.76 4.81 26.75
N ILE A 575 14.84 3.62 26.13
CA ILE A 575 15.46 2.44 26.74
C ILE A 575 16.57 1.96 25.80
N ARG A 576 17.81 2.31 26.15
CA ARG A 576 18.98 2.04 25.32
C ARG A 576 19.47 0.60 25.52
N VAL A 577 19.48 -0.20 24.45
CA VAL A 577 19.86 -1.62 24.49
C VAL A 577 21.03 -1.98 23.58
N PHE A 578 21.39 -1.13 22.62
CA PHE A 578 22.60 -1.28 21.81
C PHE A 578 23.29 0.06 21.54
N GLU A 579 24.59 0.02 21.23
CA GLU A 579 25.38 1.22 20.90
C GLU A 579 25.50 1.42 19.39
N ASN A 580 25.66 0.34 18.63
CA ASN A 580 25.72 0.34 17.18
C ASN A 580 25.46 -1.07 16.67
N ILE A 581 24.96 -1.18 15.45
CA ILE A 581 24.87 -2.45 14.73
C ILE A 581 25.91 -2.39 13.60
N ARG A 582 26.80 -3.38 13.55
CA ARG A 582 27.89 -3.45 12.58
C ARG A 582 27.80 -4.73 11.77
N GLU A 583 28.15 -4.66 10.49
CA GLU A 583 28.34 -5.84 9.68
C GLU A 583 29.80 -6.30 9.76
N GLU A 584 30.03 -7.51 10.28
CA GLU A 584 31.34 -8.16 10.30
C GLU A 584 31.25 -9.53 9.62
N ASN A 585 31.99 -9.72 8.53
CA ASN A 585 32.03 -10.97 7.76
C ASN A 585 30.65 -11.47 7.28
N GLY A 586 29.76 -10.55 6.87
CA GLY A 586 28.40 -10.89 6.40
C GLY A 586 27.44 -11.29 7.53
N ARG A 587 27.76 -10.97 8.79
CA ARG A 587 26.87 -11.14 9.95
C ARG A 587 26.73 -9.80 10.68
N GLN A 588 25.50 -9.47 11.09
CA GLN A 588 25.29 -8.35 11.99
C GLN A 588 25.78 -8.68 13.41
N THR A 589 26.50 -7.74 14.00
CA THR A 589 27.08 -7.78 15.35
C THR A 589 26.68 -6.50 16.09
N GLY A 590 26.62 -6.55 17.43
CA GLY A 590 26.22 -5.41 18.26
C GLY A 590 24.72 -5.29 18.55
N ALA A 591 23.87 -6.08 17.89
CA ALA A 591 22.45 -6.18 18.23
C ALA A 591 22.25 -6.77 19.65
N PRO A 592 21.23 -6.30 20.41
CA PRO A 592 20.99 -6.78 21.77
C PRO A 592 20.46 -8.22 21.77
N SER A 593 20.67 -8.92 22.88
CA SER A 593 20.02 -10.22 23.10
C SER A 593 18.52 -10.04 23.36
N MET A 594 17.68 -10.99 22.94
CA MET A 594 16.25 -10.95 23.24
C MET A 594 15.98 -11.04 24.75
N GLU A 595 16.90 -11.62 25.53
CA GLU A 595 16.88 -11.58 26.99
C GLU A 595 17.03 -10.14 27.52
N THR A 596 17.95 -9.34 26.95
CA THR A 596 18.10 -7.91 27.29
C THR A 596 16.86 -7.12 26.88
N VAL A 597 16.33 -7.36 25.67
CA VAL A 597 15.11 -6.69 25.19
C VAL A 597 13.91 -7.07 26.08
N SER A 598 13.81 -8.32 26.56
CA SER A 598 12.74 -8.72 27.48
C SER A 598 12.80 -7.96 28.81
N GLN A 599 13.99 -7.69 29.35
CA GLN A 599 14.16 -6.86 30.55
C GLN A 599 13.79 -5.40 30.29
N ALA A 600 14.12 -4.89 29.10
CA ALA A 600 13.71 -3.56 28.66
C ALA A 600 12.19 -3.42 28.57
N VAL A 601 11.48 -4.44 28.08
CA VAL A 601 10.00 -4.48 28.07
C VAL A 601 9.45 -4.40 29.50
N ILE A 602 9.94 -5.22 30.43
CA ILE A 602 9.51 -5.17 31.84
C ILE A 602 9.74 -3.77 32.43
N TYR A 603 10.90 -3.17 32.18
CA TYR A 603 11.21 -1.82 32.67
C TYR A 603 10.24 -0.77 32.12
N ALA A 604 9.91 -0.83 30.82
CA ALA A 604 8.96 0.08 30.20
C ALA A 604 7.58 0.04 30.88
N VAL A 605 7.09 -1.17 31.13
CA VAL A 605 5.81 -1.43 31.81
C VAL A 605 5.84 -0.91 33.25
N ASP A 606 6.90 -1.20 34.00
CA ASP A 606 7.07 -0.75 35.38
C ASP A 606 7.19 0.79 35.50
N HIS A 607 7.52 1.47 34.40
CA HIS A 607 7.56 2.94 34.28
C HIS A 607 6.34 3.49 33.53
N HIS A 608 5.24 2.73 33.48
CA HIS A 608 3.93 3.15 32.97
C HIS A 608 3.91 3.57 31.49
N ALA A 609 4.80 3.02 30.66
CA ALA A 609 4.69 3.19 29.21
C ALA A 609 3.47 2.43 28.69
N GLN A 610 2.52 3.14 28.07
CA GLN A 610 1.34 2.51 27.49
C GLN A 610 1.66 1.86 26.14
N ILE A 611 2.59 2.42 25.37
CA ILE A 611 3.04 1.86 24.09
C ILE A 611 4.53 1.53 24.16
N ILE A 612 4.94 0.39 23.61
CA ILE A 612 6.34 -0.05 23.58
C ILE A 612 6.73 -0.32 22.12
N ASN A 613 7.57 0.55 21.57
CA ASN A 613 8.15 0.42 20.24
C ASN A 613 9.42 -0.45 20.29
N ILE A 614 9.42 -1.54 19.54
CA ILE A 614 10.58 -2.44 19.36
C ILE A 614 10.91 -2.52 17.87
N SER A 615 11.75 -1.61 17.39
CA SER A 615 12.24 -1.59 16.00
C SER A 615 13.36 -2.62 15.77
N LEU A 616 13.21 -3.81 16.36
CA LEU A 616 14.15 -4.93 16.36
C LEU A 616 13.41 -6.24 16.16
N SER A 617 14.08 -7.23 15.58
CA SER A 617 13.55 -8.58 15.45
C SER A 617 14.65 -9.65 15.50
N ASP A 618 14.29 -10.84 15.99
CA ASP A 618 15.13 -12.04 15.97
C ASP A 618 14.32 -13.24 15.46
N THR A 619 15.00 -14.23 14.91
CA THR A 619 14.43 -15.54 14.56
C THR A 619 14.20 -16.45 15.78
N ARG A 620 14.79 -16.11 16.93
CA ARG A 620 14.72 -16.94 18.14
C ARG A 620 13.55 -16.55 19.03
N ASP A 621 12.67 -17.50 19.27
CA ASP A 621 11.70 -17.46 20.37
C ASP A 621 12.42 -17.80 21.69
N VAL A 622 12.38 -16.88 22.66
CA VAL A 622 12.95 -17.10 23.99
C VAL A 622 11.85 -16.97 25.06
N PRO A 623 11.77 -17.88 26.06
CA PRO A 623 10.69 -17.87 27.05
C PRO A 623 10.53 -16.53 27.78
N GLN A 624 11.64 -15.86 28.08
CA GLN A 624 11.66 -14.58 28.79
C GLN A 624 10.94 -13.48 27.99
N MET A 625 11.05 -13.50 26.65
CA MET A 625 10.36 -12.52 25.82
C MET A 625 8.86 -12.78 25.82
N LYS A 626 8.41 -14.04 25.70
CA LYS A 626 6.98 -14.38 25.80
C LYS A 626 6.40 -13.96 27.16
N GLU A 627 7.12 -14.20 28.25
CA GLU A 627 6.71 -13.77 29.59
C GLU A 627 6.63 -12.24 29.70
N ALA A 628 7.60 -11.51 29.12
CA ALA A 628 7.58 -10.05 29.11
C ALA A 628 6.42 -9.47 28.28
N VAL A 629 6.09 -10.10 27.14
CA VAL A 629 4.94 -9.72 26.31
C VAL A 629 3.63 -9.91 27.07
N GLN A 630 3.46 -11.04 27.76
CA GLN A 630 2.28 -11.31 28.60
C GLN A 630 2.21 -10.34 29.79
N TYR A 631 3.35 -9.98 30.37
CA TYR A 631 3.43 -8.99 31.43
C TYR A 631 2.97 -7.61 30.94
N ALA A 632 3.45 -7.16 29.78
CA ALA A 632 3.05 -5.89 29.17
C ALA A 632 1.54 -5.81 28.93
N GLU A 633 0.96 -6.80 28.25
CA GLU A 633 -0.48 -6.83 27.96
C GLU A 633 -1.31 -6.79 29.25
N SER A 634 -0.95 -7.60 30.26
CA SER A 634 -1.68 -7.66 31.53
C SER A 634 -1.55 -6.42 32.42
N HIS A 635 -0.59 -5.55 32.14
CA HIS A 635 -0.33 -4.31 32.89
C HIS A 635 -0.65 -3.04 32.08
N GLY A 636 -1.37 -3.17 30.95
CA GLY A 636 -1.88 -2.03 30.20
C GLY A 636 -0.91 -1.45 29.17
N SER A 637 0.09 -2.23 28.74
CA SER A 637 1.05 -1.82 27.72
C SER A 637 0.89 -2.62 26.43
N LEU A 638 0.78 -1.93 25.29
CA LEU A 638 0.77 -2.52 23.96
C LEU A 638 2.18 -2.51 23.36
N ILE A 639 2.62 -3.65 22.82
CA ILE A 639 3.90 -3.78 22.13
C ILE A 639 3.66 -3.71 20.61
N VAL A 640 4.48 -2.91 19.94
CA VAL A 640 4.53 -2.79 18.48
C VAL A 640 5.95 -3.14 18.04
N ALA A 641 6.11 -4.10 17.13
CA ALA A 641 7.42 -4.63 16.77
C ALA A 641 7.61 -4.84 15.27
N SER A 642 8.86 -4.70 14.84
CA SER A 642 9.27 -4.94 13.45
C SER A 642 9.03 -6.40 13.04
N ALA A 643 8.36 -6.62 11.90
CA ALA A 643 8.23 -7.93 11.27
C ALA A 643 9.53 -8.42 10.61
N GLY A 644 10.56 -7.56 10.54
CA GLY A 644 11.92 -7.85 10.11
C GLY A 644 12.28 -7.33 8.72
N ASN A 645 13.54 -6.91 8.56
CA ASN A 645 14.12 -6.56 7.25
C ASN A 645 15.02 -7.68 6.76
N ARG A 646 14.95 -8.02 5.47
CA ARG A 646 15.73 -9.09 4.86
C ARG A 646 17.23 -8.78 4.89
N LEU A 647 17.62 -7.52 4.66
CA LEU A 647 19.03 -7.11 4.63
C LEU A 647 19.70 -7.04 6.00
N THR A 648 18.93 -6.79 7.06
CA THR A 648 19.46 -6.68 8.43
C THR A 648 19.17 -7.92 9.28
N SER A 649 18.37 -8.86 8.80
CA SER A 649 18.07 -10.07 9.55
C SER A 649 19.22 -11.07 9.50
N THR A 650 19.37 -11.84 10.60
CA THR A 650 20.24 -13.02 10.65
C THR A 650 19.79 -14.14 9.69
N SER A 651 18.55 -14.06 9.18
CA SER A 651 18.00 -14.94 8.15
C SER A 651 17.24 -14.13 7.10
N THR A 652 17.63 -14.31 5.85
CA THR A 652 16.94 -13.71 4.70
C THR A 652 15.70 -14.48 4.25
N LYS A 653 15.30 -15.56 4.97
CA LYS A 653 14.11 -16.35 4.64
C LYS A 653 12.86 -15.81 5.31
N ASP A 654 11.73 -15.91 4.64
CA ASP A 654 10.41 -15.67 5.23
C ASP A 654 10.13 -16.62 6.40
N GLY A 655 9.26 -16.17 7.30
CA GLY A 655 8.90 -16.85 8.53
C GLY A 655 9.01 -15.95 9.75
N GLU A 656 8.60 -16.50 10.89
CA GLU A 656 8.39 -15.79 12.14
C GLU A 656 9.60 -14.95 12.58
N ARG A 657 9.29 -13.77 13.14
CA ARG A 657 10.23 -12.85 13.76
C ARG A 657 9.70 -12.41 15.10
N TYR A 658 10.49 -12.57 16.14
CA TYR A 658 10.11 -12.26 17.52
C TYR A 658 10.68 -10.89 17.92
N PRO A 659 9.91 -10.06 18.65
CA PRO A 659 8.63 -10.39 19.28
C PRO A 659 7.37 -10.24 18.40
N ALA A 660 7.47 -9.76 17.15
CA ALA A 660 6.31 -9.54 16.26
C ALA A 660 5.42 -10.77 16.03
N ALA A 661 5.97 -11.99 16.14
CA ALA A 661 5.23 -13.24 15.95
C ALA A 661 4.37 -13.66 17.15
N TYR A 662 4.38 -12.91 18.26
CA TYR A 662 3.46 -13.18 19.36
C TYR A 662 2.12 -12.48 19.11
N ASP A 663 1.02 -13.23 19.20
CA ASP A 663 -0.38 -12.80 19.16
C ASP A 663 -0.70 -11.46 19.88
N GLU A 664 -0.05 -11.20 21.02
CA GLU A 664 -0.28 -9.98 21.81
C GLU A 664 0.45 -8.74 21.26
N VAL A 665 1.37 -8.92 20.31
CA VAL A 665 2.22 -7.88 19.70
C VAL A 665 1.66 -7.51 18.34
N ILE A 666 1.73 -6.23 17.97
CA ILE A 666 1.45 -5.82 16.58
C ILE A 666 2.73 -5.95 15.77
N GLY A 667 2.77 -6.91 14.84
CA GLY A 667 3.87 -7.07 13.91
C GLY A 667 3.74 -6.18 12.67
N VAL A 668 4.76 -5.35 12.40
CA VAL A 668 4.70 -4.29 11.39
C VAL A 668 5.64 -4.55 10.21
N THR A 669 5.08 -4.56 9.00
CA THR A 669 5.82 -4.58 7.73
C THR A 669 5.95 -3.17 7.13
N ALA A 670 6.88 -2.98 6.19
CA ALA A 670 7.20 -1.68 5.62
C ALA A 670 6.65 -1.48 4.20
N LEU A 671 6.07 -0.31 3.98
CA LEU A 671 5.63 0.19 2.69
C LEU A 671 6.68 1.12 2.08
N ASN A 672 6.85 1.01 0.77
CA ASN A 672 7.56 2.01 0.00
C ASN A 672 6.69 3.26 -0.28
N THR A 673 7.25 4.26 -0.98
CA THR A 673 6.55 5.50 -1.37
C THR A 673 5.34 5.25 -2.28
N GLU A 674 5.28 4.10 -2.94
CA GLU A 674 4.14 3.68 -3.76
C GLU A 674 3.11 2.83 -2.98
N LEU A 675 3.23 2.74 -1.65
CA LEU A 675 2.41 1.91 -0.76
C LEU A 675 2.43 0.40 -1.09
N ASN A 676 3.57 -0.11 -1.52
CA ASN A 676 3.76 -1.54 -1.71
C ASN A 676 4.70 -2.09 -0.63
N VAL A 677 4.39 -3.29 -0.13
CA VAL A 677 5.36 -4.08 0.64
C VAL A 677 6.37 -4.66 -0.34
N THR A 678 7.65 -4.44 -0.09
CA THR A 678 8.75 -4.95 -0.92
C THR A 678 9.34 -6.22 -0.32
N ASP A 679 10.15 -6.94 -1.10
CA ASP A 679 10.95 -8.09 -0.63
C ASP A 679 12.06 -7.68 0.35
N ASP A 680 12.25 -6.38 0.58
CA ASP A 680 13.13 -5.86 1.64
C ASP A 680 12.62 -6.24 3.03
N SER A 681 11.31 -6.48 3.17
CA SER A 681 10.70 -6.97 4.41
C SER A 681 10.64 -8.51 4.43
N VAL A 682 10.70 -9.08 5.63
CA VAL A 682 10.42 -10.50 5.87
C VAL A 682 8.90 -10.68 5.89
N HIS A 683 8.38 -11.64 5.13
CA HIS A 683 6.95 -11.95 5.12
C HIS A 683 6.63 -13.13 6.03
N GLY A 684 5.36 -13.27 6.42
CA GLY A 684 4.89 -14.42 7.20
C GLY A 684 3.73 -14.11 8.13
N ASP A 685 3.40 -15.09 8.96
CA ASP A 685 2.29 -15.01 9.91
C ASP A 685 2.50 -13.98 11.01
N GLN A 686 3.70 -13.43 11.18
CA GLN A 686 3.97 -12.33 12.10
C GLN A 686 3.55 -10.95 11.58
N VAL A 687 3.13 -10.81 10.32
CA VAL A 687 2.78 -9.49 9.75
C VAL A 687 1.32 -9.17 10.01
N ASP A 688 1.04 -8.24 10.93
CA ASP A 688 -0.33 -7.80 11.24
C ASP A 688 -0.77 -6.55 10.50
N ILE A 689 0.14 -5.64 10.20
CA ILE A 689 -0.19 -4.37 9.53
C ILE A 689 1.00 -3.80 8.76
N ALA A 690 0.72 -3.06 7.69
CA ALA A 690 1.71 -2.37 6.87
C ALA A 690 1.70 -0.85 7.12
N ALA A 691 2.89 -0.25 7.22
CA ALA A 691 3.07 1.18 7.46
C ALA A 691 4.23 1.78 6.65
N PRO A 692 4.27 3.10 6.41
CA PRO A 692 5.36 3.76 5.69
C PRO A 692 6.74 3.44 6.27
N GLY A 693 7.65 2.97 5.42
CA GLY A 693 9.00 2.59 5.83
C GLY A 693 10.10 3.00 4.85
N MET A 694 9.79 3.74 3.78
CA MET A 694 10.74 4.26 2.81
C MET A 694 10.62 5.79 2.70
N MET A 695 11.73 6.47 2.40
CA MET A 695 11.80 7.94 2.31
C MET A 695 11.18 8.64 3.53
N THR A 696 11.41 8.11 4.73
CA THR A 696 10.77 8.63 5.95
C THR A 696 11.57 9.81 6.49
N ALA A 697 10.96 10.98 6.57
CA ALA A 697 11.59 12.14 7.18
C ALA A 697 11.58 12.03 8.71
N SER A 698 12.71 12.31 9.35
CA SER A 698 12.85 12.35 10.80
C SER A 698 14.07 13.19 11.22
N THR A 699 14.46 13.13 12.48
CA THR A 699 15.57 13.88 13.06
C THR A 699 16.63 12.96 13.69
N ILE A 700 17.90 13.37 13.69
CA ILE A 700 19.04 12.68 14.31
C ILE A 700 19.68 13.53 15.41
N PRO A 701 20.63 13.00 16.21
CA PRO A 701 21.30 13.76 17.24
C PRO A 701 21.87 15.10 16.75
N GLY A 702 21.72 16.13 17.57
CA GLY A 702 22.06 17.51 17.23
C GLY A 702 20.99 18.29 16.46
N GLY A 703 19.79 17.72 16.26
CA GLY A 703 18.66 18.42 15.66
C GLY A 703 18.67 18.50 14.14
N VAL A 704 19.32 17.53 13.49
CA VAL A 704 19.49 17.50 12.04
C VAL A 704 18.36 16.69 11.43
N ASP A 705 17.66 17.25 10.44
CA ASP A 705 16.62 16.54 9.71
C ASP A 705 17.22 15.67 8.60
N CYS A 706 16.65 14.47 8.47
CA CYS A 706 17.15 13.41 7.62
C CYS A 706 16.02 12.65 6.93
N ALA A 707 16.28 12.23 5.70
CA ALA A 707 15.50 11.23 4.99
C ALA A 707 16.11 9.85 5.23
N PHE A 708 15.29 8.90 5.67
CA PHE A 708 15.73 7.54 5.95
C PHE A 708 15.12 6.52 4.98
N ALA A 709 15.78 5.36 4.90
CA ALA A 709 15.33 4.25 4.07
C ALA A 709 15.08 4.68 2.62
N THR A 710 16.08 5.30 2.01
CA THR A 710 15.95 5.90 0.67
C THR A 710 16.18 4.92 -0.47
N ASP A 711 16.93 3.84 -0.21
CA ASP A 711 17.20 2.79 -1.19
C ASP A 711 16.34 1.53 -0.96
N THR A 712 15.92 1.28 0.28
CA THR A 712 15.18 0.08 0.70
C THR A 712 14.23 0.38 1.85
N SER A 713 13.01 -0.15 1.78
CA SER A 713 12.03 -0.02 2.87
C SER A 713 12.54 -0.63 4.18
N SER A 714 12.26 0.02 5.31
CA SER A 714 12.66 -0.43 6.64
C SER A 714 11.45 -0.54 7.58
N THR A 715 11.24 -1.75 8.09
CA THR A 715 10.23 -2.06 9.11
C THR A 715 10.47 -1.33 10.42
N SER A 716 11.69 -0.85 10.69
CA SER A 716 12.01 -0.07 11.88
C SER A 716 11.23 1.25 11.92
N PHE A 717 11.17 1.97 10.80
CA PHE A 717 10.47 3.25 10.69
C PHE A 717 8.96 3.03 10.57
N ALA A 718 8.53 1.97 9.89
CA ALA A 718 7.12 1.56 9.86
C ALA A 718 6.58 1.26 11.28
N THR A 719 7.37 0.56 12.11
CA THR A 719 7.04 0.30 13.52
C THR A 719 6.83 1.59 14.31
N ALA A 720 7.63 2.63 14.02
CA ALA A 720 7.50 3.93 14.66
C ALA A 720 6.16 4.61 14.31
N TYR A 721 5.74 4.58 13.05
CA TYR A 721 4.43 5.12 12.64
C TYR A 721 3.26 4.40 13.32
N VAL A 722 3.28 3.07 13.39
CA VAL A 722 2.22 2.30 14.08
C VAL A 722 2.24 2.54 15.59
N SER A 723 3.42 2.69 16.20
CA SER A 723 3.55 3.05 17.62
C SER A 723 2.96 4.45 17.90
N ALA A 724 3.13 5.37 16.97
CA ALA A 724 2.54 6.70 17.08
C ALA A 724 1.02 6.68 16.87
N GLU A 725 0.49 5.92 15.91
CA GLU A 725 -0.95 5.66 15.77
C GLU A 725 -1.54 5.06 17.06
N ALA A 726 -0.86 4.08 17.65
CA ALA A 726 -1.26 3.50 18.93
C ALA A 726 -1.27 4.54 20.06
N ALA A 727 -0.32 5.49 20.06
CA ALA A 727 -0.30 6.58 21.04
C ALA A 727 -1.47 7.58 20.83
N LEU A 728 -1.79 7.92 19.58
CA LEU A 728 -2.95 8.74 19.25
C LEU A 728 -4.26 8.10 19.75
N ILE A 729 -4.40 6.79 19.53
CA ILE A 729 -5.54 5.98 19.96
C ILE A 729 -5.64 5.93 21.48
N ALA A 730 -4.53 5.61 22.17
CA ALA A 730 -4.52 5.52 23.63
C ALA A 730 -4.86 6.85 24.30
N ALA A 731 -4.47 7.98 23.70
CA ALA A 731 -4.85 9.32 24.17
C ALA A 731 -6.35 9.59 23.98
N ARG A 732 -6.92 9.18 22.85
CA ARG A 732 -8.35 9.36 22.55
C ARG A 732 -9.25 8.40 23.34
N TYR A 733 -8.76 7.20 23.65
CA TYR A 733 -9.48 6.12 24.32
C TYR A 733 -8.70 5.57 25.53
N PRO A 734 -8.51 6.39 26.59
CA PRO A 734 -7.65 6.03 27.73
C PRO A 734 -8.19 4.90 28.62
N ASN A 735 -9.45 4.52 28.44
CA ASN A 735 -10.10 3.45 29.20
C ASN A 735 -10.11 2.09 28.46
N GLU A 736 -9.63 2.06 27.21
CA GLU A 736 -9.49 0.82 26.45
C GLU A 736 -8.23 0.06 26.88
N THR A 737 -8.26 -1.26 26.74
CA THR A 737 -7.14 -2.17 27.02
C THR A 737 -6.17 -2.25 25.84
N PRO A 738 -4.93 -2.73 26.03
CA PRO A 738 -3.99 -2.97 24.92
C PRO A 738 -4.57 -3.86 23.81
N ALA A 739 -5.27 -4.94 24.15
CA ALA A 739 -5.99 -5.77 23.18
C ALA A 739 -7.05 -4.98 22.38
N GLN A 740 -7.76 -4.03 23.01
CA GLN A 740 -8.73 -3.19 22.32
C GLN A 740 -8.05 -2.17 21.40
N TRP A 741 -6.96 -1.53 21.83
CA TRP A 741 -6.15 -0.68 20.95
C TRP A 741 -5.58 -1.47 19.77
N ARG A 742 -5.06 -2.68 20.01
CA ARG A 742 -4.61 -3.61 18.97
C ARG A 742 -5.74 -3.93 18.00
N GLN A 743 -6.90 -4.35 18.50
CA GLN A 743 -8.05 -4.64 17.65
C GLN A 743 -8.41 -3.43 16.78
N ARG A 744 -8.50 -2.24 17.37
CA ARG A 744 -8.85 -0.99 16.69
C ARG A 744 -7.92 -0.71 15.52
N ILE A 745 -6.61 -0.75 15.73
CA ILE A 745 -5.58 -0.55 14.70
C ILE A 745 -5.77 -1.56 13.56
N LEU A 746 -5.93 -2.83 13.91
CA LEU A 746 -6.01 -3.89 12.90
C LEU A 746 -7.34 -3.90 12.15
N VAL A 747 -8.46 -3.54 12.78
CA VAL A 747 -9.77 -3.54 12.10
C VAL A 747 -9.98 -2.29 11.24
N SER A 748 -9.34 -1.16 11.56
CA SER A 748 -9.41 0.07 10.77
C SER A 748 -8.44 0.10 9.59
N ALA A 749 -7.46 -0.81 9.55
CA ALA A 749 -6.49 -0.89 8.47
C ALA A 749 -7.17 -0.99 7.09
N ASN A 750 -6.67 -0.22 6.14
CA ASN A 750 -7.20 -0.18 4.78
C ASN A 750 -6.87 -1.49 4.03
N ARG A 751 -7.91 -2.19 3.60
CA ARG A 751 -7.84 -3.53 3.00
C ARG A 751 -8.97 -3.80 2.03
N SER A 752 -8.73 -4.73 1.12
CA SER A 752 -9.69 -5.18 0.12
C SER A 752 -10.79 -6.08 0.69
N ASN A 753 -10.54 -6.87 1.74
CA ASN A 753 -11.54 -7.77 2.33
C ASN A 753 -11.40 -7.81 3.85
N SER A 754 -12.46 -7.44 4.57
CA SER A 754 -12.45 -7.32 6.03
C SER A 754 -12.26 -8.61 6.82
N ASP A 755 -12.53 -9.77 6.22
CA ASP A 755 -12.33 -11.08 6.86
C ASP A 755 -11.00 -11.75 6.52
N GLN A 756 -10.22 -11.15 5.61
CA GLN A 756 -9.03 -11.81 5.07
C GLN A 756 -7.77 -11.08 5.53
N ARG A 757 -6.93 -11.82 6.25
CA ARG A 757 -5.54 -11.45 6.55
C ARG A 757 -4.62 -12.00 5.46
N ASP A 758 -3.60 -11.24 5.11
CA ASP A 758 -2.56 -11.58 4.14
C ASP A 758 -1.19 -11.68 4.85
N SER A 759 -0.29 -12.57 4.38
CA SER A 759 1.02 -12.76 5.02
C SER A 759 2.08 -11.72 4.65
N THR A 760 1.77 -10.81 3.74
CA THR A 760 2.66 -9.73 3.27
C THR A 760 2.25 -8.37 3.81
N VAL A 761 0.96 -8.06 3.88
CA VAL A 761 0.41 -6.78 4.39
C VAL A 761 -0.40 -6.92 5.69
N GLY A 762 -0.59 -8.14 6.17
CA GLY A 762 -1.40 -8.41 7.36
C GLY A 762 -2.87 -8.10 7.14
N TRP A 763 -3.42 -7.30 8.03
CA TRP A 763 -4.80 -6.81 8.01
C TRP A 763 -4.96 -5.54 7.16
N GLY A 764 -3.91 -5.03 6.53
CA GLY A 764 -3.98 -3.88 5.62
C GLY A 764 -2.94 -2.81 5.91
N ILE A 765 -3.12 -1.65 5.28
CA ILE A 765 -2.28 -0.46 5.49
C ILE A 765 -2.84 0.36 6.65
N MET A 766 -1.99 0.87 7.53
CA MET A 766 -2.40 1.73 8.64
C MET A 766 -3.28 2.91 8.19
N ASP A 767 -4.31 3.20 8.97
CA ASP A 767 -5.24 4.31 8.73
C ASP A 767 -5.62 4.96 10.08
N PRO A 768 -4.78 5.87 10.58
CA PRO A 768 -4.98 6.52 11.87
C PRO A 768 -6.30 7.29 11.96
N GLN A 769 -6.78 7.86 10.84
CA GLN A 769 -8.03 8.61 10.84
C GLN A 769 -9.23 7.68 11.04
N SER A 770 -9.28 6.57 10.31
CA SER A 770 -10.32 5.55 10.51
C SER A 770 -10.22 4.93 11.91
N ALA A 771 -9.02 4.72 12.45
CA ALA A 771 -8.80 4.16 13.78
C ALA A 771 -9.34 5.07 14.91
N LEU A 772 -9.12 6.38 14.80
CA LEU A 772 -9.59 7.39 15.77
C LEU A 772 -11.09 7.65 15.69
N ALA A 773 -11.74 7.38 14.54
CA ALA A 773 -13.19 7.53 14.40
C ALA A 773 -13.98 6.26 14.77
N LEU A 774 -13.31 5.09 14.81
CA LEU A 774 -13.96 3.80 15.03
C LEU A 774 -14.60 3.69 16.43
N SER A 775 -15.65 2.89 16.58
CA SER A 775 -16.09 2.42 17.90
C SER A 775 -16.10 0.91 17.88
N LEU A 776 -15.41 0.31 18.84
CA LEU A 776 -15.34 -1.14 18.99
C LEU A 776 -16.72 -1.72 19.34
N SER A 777 -17.07 -2.82 18.69
CA SER A 777 -18.27 -3.59 18.97
C SER A 777 -18.03 -5.06 18.65
N ASP A 778 -18.82 -5.95 19.26
CA ASP A 778 -18.69 -7.41 19.09
C ASP A 778 -19.02 -7.91 17.67
N ASN A 779 -19.56 -7.05 16.80
CA ASN A 779 -19.97 -7.40 15.43
C ASN A 779 -18.97 -6.94 14.36
N LEU A 780 -17.88 -6.26 14.75
CA LEU A 780 -16.86 -5.81 13.79
C LEU A 780 -16.21 -6.99 13.08
N ARG A 781 -16.09 -6.95 11.75
CA ARG A 781 -15.34 -7.96 10.98
C ARG A 781 -13.84 -7.69 11.02
N GLY A 782 -13.05 -8.75 10.87
CA GLY A 782 -11.60 -8.75 11.07
C GLY A 782 -11.20 -9.44 12.39
N PRO A 783 -10.03 -9.10 12.96
CA PRO A 783 -9.52 -9.77 14.15
C PRO A 783 -10.45 -9.54 15.35
N GLN A 784 -10.83 -10.64 16.02
CA GLN A 784 -11.72 -10.63 17.17
C GLN A 784 -10.92 -10.68 18.47
N LEU A 785 -11.27 -9.87 19.46
CA LEU A 785 -10.69 -9.92 20.82
C LEU A 785 -10.76 -11.33 21.44
N ASN A 786 -11.80 -12.10 21.11
CA ASN A 786 -12.08 -13.41 21.70
C ASN A 786 -11.67 -14.61 20.81
N GLY A 787 -11.13 -14.35 19.61
CA GLY A 787 -10.71 -15.39 18.65
C GLY A 787 -9.50 -16.21 19.14
N GLU A 788 -8.64 -15.61 19.96
CA GLU A 788 -7.45 -16.26 20.57
C GLU A 788 -7.77 -17.00 21.88
N ALA A 789 -8.92 -16.73 22.49
CA ALA A 789 -9.37 -17.41 23.71
C ALA A 789 -10.18 -18.68 23.42
N ALA A 790 -10.90 -18.76 22.29
CA ALA A 790 -11.73 -19.91 21.94
C ALA A 790 -10.92 -21.18 21.57
N ALA A 791 -9.66 -21.03 21.17
CA ALA A 791 -8.73 -22.16 21.03
C ALA A 791 -8.25 -22.73 22.39
N ARG A 792 -8.51 -22.03 23.52
CA ARG A 792 -7.95 -22.34 24.85
C ARG A 792 -8.88 -23.14 25.78
N HIS A 793 -9.87 -23.86 25.27
CA HIS A 793 -10.67 -24.82 26.07
C HIS A 793 -10.44 -26.29 25.71
N GLY A 794 -9.18 -26.62 25.38
CA GLY A 794 -8.60 -27.95 25.60
C GLY A 794 -7.83 -28.01 26.92
N THR A 795 -8.56 -28.09 28.04
CA THR A 795 -8.13 -28.51 29.39
C THR A 795 -6.68 -28.27 29.83
N ALA A 796 -6.45 -27.30 30.72
CA ALA A 796 -5.40 -27.41 31.73
C ALA A 796 -5.77 -26.66 33.03
N THR A 797 -5.58 -27.40 34.11
CA THR A 797 -5.99 -27.22 35.49
C THR A 797 -5.42 -25.96 36.17
N ALA A 798 -6.22 -25.37 37.05
CA ALA A 798 -5.81 -24.27 37.93
C ALA A 798 -4.58 -24.65 38.79
N SER A 799 -3.57 -23.78 38.81
CA SER A 799 -2.49 -23.81 39.81
C SER A 799 -2.44 -22.49 40.58
N LYS A 800 -2.23 -22.64 41.89
CA LYS A 800 -2.25 -21.66 42.97
C LYS A 800 -1.34 -20.44 42.77
N PRO A 801 -1.60 -19.30 43.45
CA PRO A 801 -0.74 -18.12 43.40
C PRO A 801 0.65 -18.44 43.98
N LEU A 802 1.70 -18.06 43.24
CA LEU A 802 3.09 -18.21 43.66
C LEU A 802 3.55 -16.95 44.39
N VAL A 803 4.08 -17.11 45.61
CA VAL A 803 4.70 -16.04 46.40
C VAL A 803 6.19 -16.02 46.08
N LEU A 804 6.67 -14.93 45.49
CA LEU A 804 8.09 -14.69 45.20
C LEU A 804 8.85 -14.42 46.51
N HIS A 805 9.89 -15.22 46.80
CA HIS A 805 10.89 -14.90 47.82
C HIS A 805 12.06 -14.16 47.18
N GLY A 806 12.50 -13.08 47.83
CA GLY A 806 13.63 -12.25 47.40
C GLY A 806 14.92 -13.04 47.21
N ARG A 807 15.62 -12.72 46.12
CA ARG A 807 16.87 -13.30 45.65
C ARG A 807 17.96 -13.22 46.73
N HIS A 808 18.43 -14.40 47.15
CA HIS A 808 19.58 -14.56 48.05
C HIS A 808 20.89 -14.47 47.25
N ASP A 809 21.84 -13.68 47.75
CA ASP A 809 23.14 -13.36 47.14
C ASP A 809 23.86 -14.58 46.52
N SER A 810 24.09 -14.51 45.23
CA SER A 810 24.84 -15.47 44.42
C SER A 810 26.35 -15.23 44.48
N ASP A 811 26.92 -15.15 45.69
CA ASP A 811 28.37 -14.99 45.93
C ASP A 811 28.99 -16.13 46.76
N ALA A 812 28.19 -17.13 47.14
CA ALA A 812 28.64 -18.31 47.88
C ALA A 812 29.05 -19.49 46.99
N ALA A 813 28.45 -19.64 45.79
CA ALA A 813 28.67 -20.80 44.92
C ALA A 813 30.05 -20.77 44.23
N MET A 814 30.57 -19.58 43.90
CA MET A 814 31.86 -19.44 43.22
C MET A 814 33.05 -19.75 44.15
N LYS A 815 32.90 -19.56 45.47
CA LYS A 815 33.95 -19.86 46.47
C LYS A 815 34.07 -21.36 46.79
N ILE A 816 33.02 -22.14 46.57
CA ILE A 816 33.01 -23.60 46.83
C ILE A 816 33.69 -24.37 45.69
N LEU A 817 33.56 -23.92 44.44
CA LEU A 817 34.21 -24.57 43.29
C LEU A 817 35.75 -24.43 43.32
N ALA A 818 36.26 -23.28 43.76
CA ALA A 818 37.71 -23.06 43.91
C ALA A 818 38.31 -23.88 45.07
N GLY A 819 37.52 -24.14 46.12
CA GLY A 819 37.91 -24.98 47.27
C GLY A 819 37.95 -26.48 46.95
N ALA A 820 37.04 -26.98 46.12
CA ALA A 820 37.02 -28.40 45.74
C ALA A 820 38.22 -28.79 44.86
N ALA A 821 38.66 -27.89 43.97
CA ALA A 821 39.84 -28.13 43.13
C ALA A 821 41.15 -28.22 43.95
N THR A 822 41.30 -27.40 44.99
CA THR A 822 42.50 -27.40 45.85
C THR A 822 42.55 -28.61 46.79
N VAL A 823 41.42 -29.07 47.33
CA VAL A 823 41.36 -30.30 48.14
C VAL A 823 41.68 -31.55 47.31
N THR A 824 41.20 -31.60 46.07
CA THR A 824 41.46 -32.76 45.18
C THR A 824 42.94 -32.88 44.82
N VAL A 825 43.60 -31.76 44.52
CA VAL A 825 45.05 -31.73 44.25
C VAL A 825 45.86 -32.11 45.50
N LEU A 826 45.48 -31.64 46.69
CA LEU A 826 46.13 -32.02 47.95
C LEU A 826 45.96 -33.52 48.27
N CYS A 827 44.79 -34.10 48.03
CA CYS A 827 44.56 -35.54 48.20
C CYS A 827 45.38 -36.38 47.22
N ILE A 828 45.51 -35.97 45.96
CA ILE A 828 46.34 -36.68 44.97
C ILE A 828 47.81 -36.62 45.37
N CYS A 829 48.30 -35.46 45.83
CA CYS A 829 49.67 -35.31 46.33
C CYS A 829 49.93 -36.15 47.59
N ALA A 830 48.97 -36.21 48.53
CA ALA A 830 49.09 -37.03 49.74
C ALA A 830 49.11 -38.53 49.43
N VAL A 831 48.28 -39.00 48.47
CA VAL A 831 48.28 -40.40 48.01
C VAL A 831 49.58 -40.73 47.27
N ALA A 832 50.08 -39.83 46.42
CA ALA A 832 51.36 -40.01 45.76
C ALA A 832 52.53 -40.05 46.77
N TRP A 833 52.49 -39.23 47.83
CA TRP A 833 53.50 -39.25 48.88
C TRP A 833 53.42 -40.52 49.75
N LEU A 834 52.22 -41.00 50.09
CA LEU A 834 52.01 -42.25 50.80
C LEU A 834 52.46 -43.46 49.98
N LEU A 835 52.21 -43.47 48.66
CA LEU A 835 52.72 -44.50 47.75
C LEU A 835 54.25 -44.45 47.61
N ALA A 836 54.85 -43.26 47.61
CA ALA A 836 56.31 -43.10 47.63
C ALA A 836 56.94 -43.56 48.95
N LEU A 837 56.27 -43.34 50.09
CA LEU A 837 56.70 -43.84 51.41
C LEU A 837 56.57 -45.36 51.51
N ARG A 838 55.51 -45.95 50.94
CA ARG A 838 55.32 -47.41 50.88
C ARG A 838 56.39 -48.09 50.00
N ARG A 839 56.73 -47.49 48.86
CA ARG A 839 57.84 -47.95 48.00
C ARG A 839 59.23 -47.78 48.63
N ARG A 840 59.39 -46.92 49.65
CA ARG A 840 60.62 -46.81 50.45
C ARG A 840 60.64 -47.77 51.65
N ALA A 841 59.49 -48.30 52.07
CA ALA A 841 59.39 -49.30 53.13
C ALA A 841 59.55 -50.75 52.62
N ASP A 842 59.16 -51.02 51.38
CA ASP A 842 59.32 -52.35 50.72
C ASP A 842 60.67 -52.50 49.96
N GLY A 843 61.64 -51.62 50.26
CA GLY A 843 62.97 -51.59 49.65
C GLY A 843 64.12 -51.72 50.66
N ARG A 844 63.89 -52.36 51.80
CA ARG A 844 64.92 -52.82 52.75
C ARG A 844 64.66 -54.23 53.21
#